data_AF-A0A4Y7JFK2-F1
#
_entry.id   AF-A0A4Y7JFK2-F1
#
_cell.length_a   1.000
_cell.length_b   1.000
_cell.length_c   1.000
_cell.angle_alpha   90.00
_cell.angle_beta   90.00
_cell.angle_gamma   90.00
#
_symmetry.space_group_name_H-M   'P 1'
#
loop_
_entity.id
_entity.type
_entity.pdbx_description
1 polymer ?
#
loop_
_entity_poly.entity_id
_entity_poly.type
_entity_poly.pdbx_seq_one_letter_code
_entity_poly.pdbx_strand_id
1 'polypeptide(L)'
;MTCIELLKAVMSSGYLPATMDSIDNALEAKDPSESIPLYYRILENPSCSSEALRVREQAISNLCDLLRLEKRAEDLRSLLTLLRPFFALIPKAKTAKIVRGIIDTVAKIPGTTDLQISLCKEMVEWTRIEKRTFLRQRVEARLAALLMESKEYSEALSLLSGLIKEVRRLDDKLLLVDIDLLESKLHFSLRNLPKAKAALTAARTAANAIYVPPAQQGTIDLQSGILHAEEKDYKTGYSYFFEAFEAFKALEDDRAIFCLKYMLLCKIMVSQADDVAGIISSKAGHQYGGPELDAMKAVADAHSKRSLKSFEAALRDYKAQLEEDPIVHRHLSSLYDTLLEQNLCKLIEPFSNVEIAHIADLIELPVSHVEKKLSQMILDKKFAGTLDQGAGCLIIFDDAKQDAIFPATLETISNIGKVVDSLYTRLGRMSEVFEGYERQYCELSANLAKKCAAAALLDGEQKKQKVSDVKAGLEDAEALIRKMDLEARSLQPSIKAMLLAKLREYKSDLNNLKTEVKRITSASLNAAARDDLLESGMADTKMVSADQRGRLMMSTERLNQSSDRIKESRRTMLETEELGVSILQDLHQQRQSLLHSHTTLGGVDDNIGKSKKILTAMTRRMSRNKWIIGSLVAALVLAILIILYFKLAH
;
A
#
# COMPACT_ATOMS: atom_id res chain seq x y z
N MET A 1 -63.37 -6.45 7.86
CA MET A 1 -63.52 -5.19 7.13
C MET A 1 -62.15 -4.75 6.66
N THR A 2 -61.87 -4.79 5.36
CA THR A 2 -60.66 -4.14 4.82
C THR A 2 -60.77 -2.64 5.08
N CYS A 3 -59.66 -1.97 5.45
CA CYS A 3 -59.70 -0.55 5.80
C CYS A 3 -60.19 0.35 4.64
N ILE A 4 -60.22 -0.18 3.41
CA ILE A 4 -60.84 0.43 2.23
C ILE A 4 -62.36 0.59 2.40
N GLU A 5 -63.06 -0.33 3.07
CA GLU A 5 -64.49 -0.23 3.35
C GLU A 5 -64.79 0.77 4.49
N LEU A 6 -63.90 0.86 5.49
CA LEU A 6 -63.95 1.91 6.52
C LEU A 6 -63.63 3.29 5.94
N LEU A 7 -62.64 3.41 5.05
CA LEU A 7 -62.31 4.63 4.30
C LEU A 7 -63.50 5.09 3.43
N LYS A 8 -64.15 4.17 2.72
CA LYS A 8 -65.36 4.47 1.93
C LYS A 8 -66.55 4.88 2.80
N ALA A 9 -66.70 4.30 4.00
CA ALA A 9 -67.76 4.68 4.94
C ALA A 9 -67.51 6.06 5.56
N VAL A 10 -66.26 6.40 5.90
CA VAL A 10 -65.84 7.70 6.46
C VAL A 10 -65.97 8.82 5.42
N MET A 11 -65.69 8.54 4.15
CA MET A 11 -65.93 9.47 3.03
C MET A 11 -67.40 9.90 2.86
N SER A 12 -68.36 9.23 3.50
CA SER A 12 -69.79 9.59 3.45
C SER A 12 -70.23 10.58 4.54
N SER A 13 -69.36 10.89 5.51
CA SER A 13 -69.68 11.73 6.68
C SER A 13 -68.82 13.00 6.66
N GLY A 14 -69.43 14.19 6.52
CA GLY A 14 -68.76 15.46 6.17
C GLY A 14 -67.61 15.96 7.06
N TYR A 15 -66.82 16.91 6.55
CA TYR A 15 -65.55 17.41 7.12
C TYR A 15 -65.61 17.93 8.57
N LEU A 16 -64.54 17.72 9.35
CA LEU A 16 -64.35 18.32 10.69
C LEU A 16 -63.50 19.60 10.60
N PRO A 17 -63.80 20.68 11.36
CA PRO A 17 -62.94 21.84 11.51
C PRO A 17 -61.55 21.46 12.05
N ALA A 18 -60.48 22.00 11.47
CA ALA A 18 -59.12 21.85 12.00
C ALA A 18 -58.90 22.86 13.14
N THR A 19 -59.47 22.58 14.32
CA THR A 19 -59.32 23.34 15.57
C THR A 19 -58.61 22.51 16.65
N MET A 20 -58.06 23.13 17.69
CA MET A 20 -57.45 22.39 18.83
C MET A 20 -58.48 21.45 19.49
N ASP A 21 -59.74 21.88 19.60
CA ASP A 21 -60.84 21.06 20.13
C ASP A 21 -61.08 19.76 19.35
N SER A 22 -60.78 19.70 18.04
CA SER A 22 -60.92 18.46 17.27
C SER A 22 -59.75 17.50 17.43
N ILE A 23 -58.57 18.00 17.82
CA ILE A 23 -57.44 17.17 18.26
C ILE A 23 -57.73 16.61 19.66
N ASP A 24 -58.27 17.42 20.56
CA ASP A 24 -58.60 17.01 21.93
C ASP A 24 -59.72 15.95 21.93
N ASN A 25 -60.77 16.11 21.13
CA ASN A 25 -61.80 15.08 20.93
C ASN A 25 -61.23 13.74 20.38
N ALA A 26 -60.19 13.80 19.54
CA ALA A 26 -59.54 12.60 18.99
C ALA A 26 -58.53 11.96 19.95
N LEU A 27 -58.03 12.72 20.94
CA LEU A 27 -57.20 12.23 22.05
C LEU A 27 -58.06 11.66 23.20
N GLU A 28 -59.27 12.17 23.41
CA GLU A 28 -60.24 11.68 24.40
C GLU A 28 -60.87 10.33 24.02
N ALA A 29 -60.98 10.05 22.72
CA ALA A 29 -61.34 8.72 22.22
C ALA A 29 -60.18 7.72 22.51
N LYS A 30 -60.33 6.92 23.56
CA LYS A 30 -59.33 5.95 24.03
C LYS A 30 -59.11 4.76 23.09
N ASP A 31 -60.05 4.49 22.18
CA ASP A 31 -59.96 3.36 21.27
C ASP A 31 -59.30 3.78 19.93
N PRO A 32 -58.16 3.16 19.55
CA PRO A 32 -57.45 3.46 18.30
C PRO A 32 -58.33 3.38 17.03
N SER A 33 -59.37 2.55 17.08
CA SER A 33 -60.32 2.30 15.98
C SER A 33 -61.25 3.50 15.68
N GLU A 34 -61.55 4.34 16.67
CA GLU A 34 -62.40 5.53 16.53
C GLU A 34 -61.57 6.79 16.27
N SER A 35 -60.35 6.87 16.81
CA SER A 35 -59.47 8.04 16.65
C SER A 35 -58.84 8.14 15.26
N ILE A 36 -58.48 7.01 14.63
CA ILE A 36 -57.90 6.98 13.27
C ILE A 36 -58.81 7.66 12.21
N PRO A 37 -60.11 7.34 12.09
CA PRO A 37 -60.98 7.99 11.11
C PRO A 37 -61.24 9.47 11.41
N LEU A 38 -61.26 9.87 12.69
CA LEU A 38 -61.37 11.28 13.10
C LEU A 38 -60.15 12.09 12.63
N TYR A 39 -58.94 11.53 12.75
CA TYR A 39 -57.74 12.18 12.23
C TYR A 39 -57.73 12.27 10.69
N TYR A 40 -58.14 11.24 9.96
CA TYR A 40 -58.30 11.33 8.49
C TYR A 40 -59.28 12.43 8.07
N ARG A 41 -60.36 12.61 8.83
CA ARG A 41 -61.39 13.64 8.59
C ARG A 41 -60.92 15.07 8.87
N ILE A 42 -59.99 15.25 9.80
CA ILE A 42 -59.31 16.54 10.08
C ILE A 42 -58.32 16.88 8.96
N LEU A 43 -57.69 15.86 8.36
CA LEU A 43 -56.74 16.02 7.25
C LEU A 43 -57.41 16.44 5.93
N GLU A 44 -58.65 16.02 5.70
CA GLU A 44 -59.44 16.36 4.49
C GLU A 44 -60.00 17.79 4.48
N ASN A 45 -59.89 18.54 5.58
CA ASN A 45 -60.40 19.91 5.62
C ASN A 45 -59.69 20.78 4.55
N PRO A 46 -60.36 21.64 3.76
CA PRO A 46 -59.71 22.48 2.75
C PRO A 46 -59.07 23.77 3.31
N SER A 47 -59.26 24.06 4.61
CA SER A 47 -58.84 25.33 5.21
C SER A 47 -57.33 25.55 5.10
N CYS A 48 -56.92 26.72 4.59
CA CYS A 48 -55.50 27.07 4.34
C CYS A 48 -54.95 28.06 5.39
N SER A 49 -55.62 28.20 6.56
CA SER A 49 -55.13 29.08 7.63
C SER A 49 -53.85 28.52 8.26
N SER A 50 -52.94 29.41 8.69
CA SER A 50 -51.67 29.03 9.35
C SER A 50 -51.91 28.12 10.57
N GLU A 51 -53.00 28.34 11.30
CA GLU A 51 -53.40 27.52 12.44
C GLU A 51 -53.93 26.16 12.01
N ALA A 52 -54.77 26.08 10.97
CA ALA A 52 -55.26 24.80 10.44
C ALA A 52 -54.12 23.93 9.89
N LEU A 53 -53.10 24.53 9.28
CA LEU A 53 -51.90 23.80 8.84
C LEU A 53 -51.10 23.22 10.01
N ARG A 54 -50.97 23.95 11.13
CA ARG A 54 -50.30 23.46 12.35
C ARG A 54 -51.10 22.34 13.04
N VAL A 55 -52.42 22.49 13.10
CA VAL A 55 -53.33 21.47 13.63
C VAL A 55 -53.25 20.20 12.77
N ARG A 56 -53.21 20.31 11.44
CA ARG A 56 -52.99 19.13 10.57
C ARG A 56 -51.61 18.51 10.73
N GLU A 57 -50.55 19.30 10.88
CA GLU A 57 -49.21 18.77 11.18
C GLU A 57 -49.21 17.94 12.48
N GLN A 58 -49.86 18.43 13.53
CA GLN A 58 -49.99 17.71 14.80
C GLN A 58 -50.87 16.46 14.67
N ALA A 59 -51.98 16.56 13.92
CA ALA A 59 -52.84 15.42 13.62
C ALA A 59 -52.10 14.31 12.87
N ILE A 60 -51.21 14.65 11.91
CA ILE A 60 -50.36 13.66 11.23
C ILE A 60 -49.42 12.98 12.23
N SER A 61 -48.78 13.74 13.13
CA SER A 61 -47.88 13.15 14.14
C SER A 61 -48.63 12.18 15.05
N ASN A 62 -49.79 12.58 15.58
CA ASN A 62 -50.60 11.75 16.46
C ASN A 62 -51.14 10.52 15.73
N LEU A 63 -51.58 10.66 14.48
CA LEU A 63 -52.01 9.55 13.63
C LEU A 63 -50.86 8.57 13.38
N CYS A 64 -49.64 9.06 13.14
CA CYS A 64 -48.46 8.21 12.97
C CYS A 64 -48.15 7.42 14.25
N ASP A 65 -48.26 8.06 15.41
CA ASP A 65 -48.05 7.40 16.70
C ASP A 65 -49.12 6.32 16.97
N LEU A 66 -50.38 6.57 16.63
CA LEU A 66 -51.46 5.57 16.76
C LEU A 66 -51.28 4.39 15.78
N LEU A 67 -50.95 4.66 14.52
CA LEU A 67 -50.71 3.62 13.52
C LEU A 67 -49.46 2.78 13.85
N ARG A 68 -48.47 3.37 14.52
CA ARG A 68 -47.32 2.64 15.09
C ARG A 68 -47.77 1.68 16.18
N LEU A 69 -48.64 2.12 17.10
CA LEU A 69 -49.16 1.27 18.18
C LEU A 69 -49.99 0.09 17.64
N GLU A 70 -50.78 0.31 16.58
CA GLU A 70 -51.55 -0.75 15.92
C GLU A 70 -50.70 -1.65 14.99
N LYS A 71 -49.41 -1.34 14.77
CA LYS A 71 -48.49 -2.05 13.86
C LYS A 71 -48.98 -2.11 12.40
N ARG A 72 -49.75 -1.11 11.95
CA ARG A 72 -50.37 -1.07 10.63
C ARG A 72 -49.49 -0.35 9.61
N ALA A 73 -48.47 -1.04 9.12
CA ALA A 73 -47.45 -0.43 8.26
C ALA A 73 -47.96 -0.02 6.87
N GLU A 74 -48.96 -0.71 6.31
CA GLU A 74 -49.50 -0.37 4.98
C GLU A 74 -50.40 0.85 4.96
N ASP A 75 -51.02 1.17 6.09
CA ASP A 75 -51.82 2.38 6.23
C ASP A 75 -50.92 3.62 6.33
N LEU A 76 -49.71 3.49 6.88
CA LEU A 76 -48.68 4.54 6.85
C LEU A 76 -48.16 4.80 5.43
N ARG A 77 -48.00 3.75 4.62
CA ARG A 77 -47.69 3.89 3.19
C ARG A 77 -48.81 4.62 2.44
N SER A 78 -50.06 4.20 2.67
CA SER A 78 -51.23 4.83 2.05
C SER A 78 -51.40 6.30 2.48
N LEU A 79 -51.09 6.61 3.74
CA LEU A 79 -51.08 7.96 4.28
C LEU A 79 -50.06 8.86 3.55
N LEU A 80 -48.84 8.38 3.27
CA LEU A 80 -47.85 9.15 2.51
C LEU A 80 -48.33 9.51 1.10
N THR A 81 -49.09 8.62 0.46
CA THR A 81 -49.69 8.89 -0.86
C THR A 81 -50.84 9.90 -0.75
N LEU A 82 -51.67 9.79 0.29
CA LEU A 82 -52.78 10.71 0.55
C LEU A 82 -52.32 12.13 0.92
N LEU A 83 -51.14 12.24 1.55
CA LEU A 83 -50.55 13.52 1.95
C LEU A 83 -49.78 14.25 0.82
N ARG A 84 -49.63 13.67 -0.38
CA ARG A 84 -48.94 14.32 -1.51
C ARG A 84 -49.52 15.69 -1.89
N PRO A 85 -50.86 15.87 -2.03
CA PRO A 85 -51.45 17.18 -2.31
C PRO A 85 -51.19 18.19 -1.19
N PHE A 86 -51.18 17.72 0.06
CA PHE A 86 -50.89 18.54 1.24
C PHE A 86 -49.44 19.04 1.27
N PHE A 87 -48.49 18.26 0.76
CA PHE A 87 -47.08 18.65 0.67
C PHE A 87 -46.81 19.79 -0.31
N ALA A 88 -47.72 20.07 -1.25
CA ALA A 88 -47.63 21.24 -2.13
C ALA A 88 -48.01 22.55 -1.42
N LEU A 89 -48.82 22.47 -0.35
CA LEU A 89 -49.31 23.63 0.41
C LEU A 89 -48.33 24.08 1.51
N ILE A 90 -47.39 23.22 1.89
CA ILE A 90 -46.49 23.43 3.04
C ILE A 90 -45.06 23.78 2.59
N PRO A 91 -44.31 24.59 3.38
CA PRO A 91 -42.89 24.83 3.12
C PRO A 91 -42.06 23.53 3.01
N LYS A 92 -41.12 23.52 2.07
CA LYS A 92 -40.29 22.34 1.74
C LYS A 92 -39.60 21.70 2.94
N ALA A 93 -39.10 22.50 3.89
CA ALA A 93 -38.42 22.03 5.10
C ALA A 93 -39.37 21.26 6.04
N LYS A 94 -40.61 21.72 6.18
CA LYS A 94 -41.63 21.06 6.99
C LYS A 94 -42.10 19.76 6.35
N THR A 95 -42.31 19.74 5.02
CA THR A 95 -42.55 18.49 4.29
C THR A 95 -41.44 17.47 4.56
N ALA A 96 -40.18 17.89 4.49
CA ALA A 96 -39.04 17.01 4.75
C ALA A 96 -38.99 16.50 6.20
N LYS A 97 -39.53 17.25 7.18
CA LYS A 97 -39.67 16.78 8.56
C LYS A 97 -40.78 15.73 8.69
N ILE A 98 -41.93 15.94 8.06
CA ILE A 98 -43.06 15.01 8.08
C ILE A 98 -42.71 13.69 7.38
N VAL A 99 -42.18 13.76 6.16
CA VAL A 99 -41.81 12.56 5.38
C VAL A 99 -40.77 11.72 6.13
N ARG A 100 -39.73 12.34 6.70
CA ARG A 100 -38.75 11.63 7.53
C ARG A 100 -39.37 11.05 8.79
N GLY A 101 -40.19 11.82 9.50
CA GLY A 101 -40.88 11.34 10.70
C GLY A 101 -41.77 10.11 10.43
N ILE A 102 -42.46 10.07 9.29
CA ILE A 102 -43.25 8.91 8.90
C ILE A 102 -42.33 7.71 8.61
N ILE A 103 -41.28 7.88 7.80
CA ILE A 103 -40.31 6.80 7.49
C ILE A 103 -39.68 6.26 8.79
N ASP A 104 -39.28 7.12 9.72
CA ASP A 104 -38.71 6.73 11.01
C ASP A 104 -39.73 6.02 11.90
N THR A 105 -41.02 6.34 11.76
CA THR A 105 -42.11 5.65 12.46
C THR A 105 -42.33 4.26 11.89
N VAL A 106 -42.28 4.09 10.55
CA VAL A 106 -42.30 2.75 9.92
C VAL A 106 -41.09 1.93 10.36
N ALA A 107 -39.92 2.56 10.47
CA ALA A 107 -38.68 1.91 10.93
C ALA A 107 -38.77 1.30 12.34
N LYS A 108 -39.61 1.86 13.22
CA LYS A 108 -39.83 1.34 14.57
C LYS A 108 -40.74 0.10 14.60
N ILE A 109 -41.42 -0.23 13.52
CA ILE A 109 -42.30 -1.40 13.45
C ILE A 109 -41.46 -2.63 13.02
N PRO A 110 -41.35 -3.68 13.87
CA PRO A 110 -40.52 -4.85 13.59
C PRO A 110 -41.06 -5.65 12.39
N GLY A 111 -40.16 -6.12 11.51
CA GLY A 111 -40.50 -6.99 10.38
C GLY A 111 -40.95 -6.30 9.10
N THR A 112 -40.75 -4.98 8.98
CA THR A 112 -41.23 -4.17 7.84
C THR A 112 -40.14 -3.76 6.83
N THR A 113 -38.96 -4.40 6.85
CA THR A 113 -37.79 -3.99 6.05
C THR A 113 -38.09 -3.93 4.55
N ASP A 114 -38.78 -4.93 3.99
CA ASP A 114 -39.12 -4.95 2.56
C ASP A 114 -40.11 -3.82 2.19
N LEU A 115 -41.08 -3.57 3.08
CA LEU A 115 -42.03 -2.48 2.91
C LEU A 115 -41.31 -1.12 2.98
N GLN A 116 -40.38 -0.94 3.91
CA GLN A 116 -39.57 0.28 4.02
C GLN A 116 -38.73 0.51 2.76
N ILE A 117 -38.10 -0.53 2.20
CA ILE A 117 -37.34 -0.43 0.95
C ILE A 117 -38.26 0.01 -0.19
N SER A 118 -39.43 -0.63 -0.33
CA SER A 118 -40.40 -0.26 -1.37
C SER A 118 -40.90 1.18 -1.21
N LEU A 119 -41.17 1.60 0.01
CA LEU A 119 -41.62 2.95 0.35
C LEU A 119 -40.53 3.98 0.05
N CYS A 120 -39.29 3.72 0.46
CA CYS A 120 -38.15 4.58 0.17
C CYS A 120 -37.93 4.71 -1.34
N LYS A 121 -38.01 3.62 -2.11
CA LYS A 121 -37.93 3.66 -3.59
C LYS A 121 -39.04 4.52 -4.20
N GLU A 122 -40.29 4.36 -3.72
CA GLU A 122 -41.43 5.18 -4.16
C GLU A 122 -41.25 6.67 -3.81
N MET A 123 -40.75 6.98 -2.61
CA MET A 123 -40.48 8.35 -2.17
C MET A 123 -39.32 8.98 -2.95
N VAL A 124 -38.28 8.22 -3.32
CA VAL A 124 -37.20 8.72 -4.18
C VAL A 124 -37.75 9.11 -5.55
N GLU A 125 -38.63 8.30 -6.15
CA GLU A 125 -39.22 8.63 -7.45
C GLU A 125 -40.12 9.87 -7.37
N TRP A 126 -40.95 9.98 -6.33
CA TRP A 126 -41.78 11.16 -6.11
C TRP A 126 -40.94 12.43 -5.89
N THR A 127 -39.87 12.36 -5.10
CA THR A 127 -38.98 13.53 -4.87
C THR A 127 -38.21 13.94 -6.12
N ARG A 128 -37.94 13.03 -7.06
CA ARG A 128 -37.38 13.35 -8.39
C ARG A 128 -38.39 14.14 -9.23
N ILE A 129 -39.65 13.70 -9.26
CA ILE A 129 -40.73 14.39 -10.00
C ILE A 129 -40.95 15.80 -9.45
N GLU A 130 -41.03 15.95 -8.11
CA GLU A 130 -41.21 17.26 -7.47
C GLU A 130 -39.93 18.12 -7.38
N LYS A 131 -38.79 17.61 -7.88
CA LYS A 131 -37.47 18.28 -7.85
C LYS A 131 -37.06 18.71 -6.42
N ARG A 132 -37.33 17.89 -5.41
CA ARG A 132 -36.93 18.12 -4.00
C ARG A 132 -35.58 17.46 -3.69
N THR A 133 -34.48 18.09 -4.11
CA THR A 133 -33.11 17.54 -4.05
C THR A 133 -32.64 17.14 -2.65
N PHE A 134 -32.73 18.03 -1.65
CA PHE A 134 -32.26 17.76 -0.28
C PHE A 134 -33.04 16.63 0.41
N LEU A 135 -34.35 16.55 0.16
CA LEU A 135 -35.18 15.46 0.70
C LEU A 135 -34.80 14.14 0.02
N ARG A 136 -34.65 14.14 -1.31
CA ARG A 136 -34.20 12.98 -2.07
C ARG A 136 -32.90 12.41 -1.52
N GLN A 137 -31.88 13.25 -1.32
CA GLN A 137 -30.57 12.82 -0.82
C GLN A 137 -30.63 12.15 0.55
N ARG A 138 -31.46 12.67 1.46
CA ARG A 138 -31.68 12.06 2.78
C ARG A 138 -32.43 10.74 2.70
N VAL A 139 -33.43 10.63 1.83
CA VAL A 139 -34.17 9.38 1.62
C VAL A 139 -33.28 8.34 0.92
N GLU A 140 -32.46 8.75 -0.04
CA GLU A 140 -31.45 7.91 -0.71
C GLU A 140 -30.41 7.39 0.31
N ALA A 141 -29.89 8.25 1.20
CA ALA A 141 -28.99 7.82 2.28
C ALA A 141 -29.65 6.79 3.22
N ARG A 142 -30.92 7.00 3.58
CA ARG A 142 -31.69 6.05 4.41
C ARG A 142 -31.95 4.74 3.67
N LEU A 143 -32.28 4.80 2.38
CA LEU A 143 -32.46 3.62 1.53
C LEU A 143 -31.17 2.80 1.45
N ALA A 144 -30.01 3.44 1.30
CA ALA A 144 -28.72 2.76 1.33
C ALA A 144 -28.50 1.99 2.63
N ALA A 145 -28.86 2.58 3.78
CA ALA A 145 -28.75 1.91 5.08
C ALA A 145 -29.64 0.65 5.15
N LEU A 146 -30.87 0.73 4.66
CA LEU A 146 -31.80 -0.41 4.63
C LEU A 146 -31.37 -1.50 3.63
N LEU A 147 -30.82 -1.12 2.48
CA LEU A 147 -30.25 -2.06 1.51
C LEU A 147 -29.03 -2.81 2.09
N MET A 148 -28.28 -2.17 2.98
CA MET A 148 -27.18 -2.83 3.69
C MET A 148 -27.68 -3.85 4.72
N GLU A 149 -28.73 -3.52 5.47
CA GLU A 149 -29.36 -4.44 6.43
C GLU A 149 -29.95 -5.68 5.74
N SER A 150 -30.55 -5.50 4.55
CA SER A 150 -31.04 -6.59 3.69
C SER A 150 -29.94 -7.33 2.90
N LYS A 151 -28.67 -6.95 3.08
CA LYS A 151 -27.48 -7.53 2.41
C LYS A 151 -27.42 -7.35 0.89
N GLU A 152 -28.20 -6.41 0.33
CA GLU A 152 -28.15 -6.03 -1.09
C GLU A 152 -27.03 -5.02 -1.37
N TYR A 153 -25.79 -5.46 -1.18
CA TYR A 153 -24.61 -4.57 -1.21
C TYR A 153 -24.32 -3.92 -2.57
N SER A 154 -24.72 -4.55 -3.68
CA SER A 154 -24.47 -4.02 -5.03
C SER A 154 -25.34 -2.80 -5.36
N GLU A 155 -26.64 -2.87 -5.04
CA GLU A 155 -27.56 -1.75 -5.24
C GLU A 155 -27.16 -0.58 -4.32
N ALA A 156 -26.88 -0.87 -3.05
CA ALA A 156 -26.40 0.11 -2.08
C ALA A 156 -25.13 0.84 -2.55
N LEU A 157 -24.14 0.12 -3.10
CA LEU A 157 -22.89 0.73 -3.57
C LEU A 157 -23.13 1.68 -4.75
N SER A 158 -23.97 1.28 -5.69
CA SER A 158 -24.30 2.10 -6.86
C SER A 158 -24.99 3.40 -6.46
N LEU A 159 -25.91 3.32 -5.50
CA LEU A 159 -26.67 4.43 -4.99
C LEU A 159 -25.78 5.39 -4.19
N LEU A 160 -24.94 4.87 -3.28
CA LEU A 160 -23.99 5.69 -2.50
C LEU A 160 -22.96 6.38 -3.39
N SER A 161 -22.41 5.68 -4.38
CA SER A 161 -21.41 6.27 -5.29
C SER A 161 -21.98 7.45 -6.10
N GLY A 162 -23.26 7.39 -6.47
CA GLY A 162 -23.97 8.50 -7.09
C GLY A 162 -24.19 9.64 -6.10
N LEU A 163 -24.69 9.32 -4.91
CA LEU A 163 -25.02 10.28 -3.85
C LEU A 163 -23.80 11.07 -3.38
N ILE A 164 -22.65 10.42 -3.17
CA ILE A 164 -21.40 11.07 -2.73
C ILE A 164 -20.96 12.15 -3.73
N LYS A 165 -21.05 11.88 -5.05
CA LYS A 165 -20.68 12.85 -6.09
C LYS A 165 -21.57 14.09 -6.06
N GLU A 166 -22.85 13.91 -5.80
CA GLU A 166 -23.81 15.02 -5.70
C GLU A 166 -23.60 15.83 -4.42
N VAL A 167 -23.49 15.16 -3.27
CA VAL A 167 -23.41 15.82 -1.95
C VAL A 167 -22.08 16.55 -1.79
N ARG A 168 -20.96 16.01 -2.32
CA ARG A 168 -19.67 16.71 -2.36
C ARG A 168 -19.72 18.03 -3.13
N ARG A 169 -20.60 18.15 -4.13
CA ARG A 169 -20.77 19.41 -4.89
C ARG A 169 -21.57 20.46 -4.12
N LEU A 170 -22.43 20.04 -3.20
CA LEU A 170 -23.34 20.92 -2.45
C LEU A 170 -22.80 21.37 -1.08
N ASP A 171 -21.69 20.78 -0.61
CA ASP A 171 -21.00 21.07 0.65
C ASP A 171 -21.89 20.94 1.92
N ASP A 172 -22.91 20.07 1.89
CA ASP A 172 -23.63 19.64 3.11
C ASP A 172 -22.78 18.61 3.87
N LYS A 173 -21.87 19.12 4.71
CA LYS A 173 -20.88 18.32 5.43
C LYS A 173 -21.49 17.34 6.43
N LEU A 174 -22.61 17.68 7.06
CA LEU A 174 -23.28 16.78 8.03
C LEU A 174 -23.81 15.53 7.32
N LEU A 175 -24.50 15.71 6.19
CA LEU A 175 -24.99 14.59 5.40
C LEU A 175 -23.83 13.80 4.76
N LEU A 176 -22.76 14.48 4.36
CA LEU A 176 -21.57 13.84 3.79
C LEU A 176 -20.91 12.88 4.79
N VAL A 177 -20.78 13.27 6.06
CA VAL A 177 -20.23 12.41 7.13
C VAL A 177 -21.05 11.13 7.27
N ASP A 178 -22.38 11.22 7.29
CA ASP A 178 -23.26 10.05 7.38
C ASP A 178 -23.10 9.11 6.18
N ILE A 179 -22.98 9.66 4.97
CA ILE A 179 -22.83 8.89 3.73
C ILE A 179 -21.47 8.21 3.66
N ASP A 180 -20.37 8.94 3.94
CA ASP A 180 -19.01 8.39 3.90
C ASP A 180 -18.84 7.30 5.00
N LEU A 181 -19.48 7.46 6.16
CA LEU A 181 -19.52 6.43 7.20
C LEU A 181 -20.29 5.18 6.75
N LEU A 182 -21.41 5.37 6.04
CA LEU A 182 -22.18 4.27 5.46
C LEU A 182 -21.38 3.52 4.37
N GLU A 183 -20.66 4.26 3.52
CA GLU A 183 -19.75 3.71 2.52
C GLU A 183 -18.62 2.88 3.18
N SER A 184 -18.06 3.36 4.29
CA SER A 184 -17.06 2.61 5.06
C SER A 184 -17.62 1.27 5.56
N LYS A 185 -18.83 1.27 6.15
CA LYS A 185 -19.51 0.05 6.62
C LYS A 185 -19.86 -0.91 5.49
N LEU A 186 -20.23 -0.38 4.32
CA LEU A 186 -20.53 -1.18 3.13
C LEU A 186 -19.28 -1.88 2.61
N HIS A 187 -18.18 -1.15 2.44
CA HIS A 187 -16.91 -1.72 2.01
C HIS A 187 -16.34 -2.71 3.02
N PHE A 188 -16.55 -2.48 4.32
CA PHE A 188 -16.23 -3.43 5.37
C PHE A 188 -16.98 -4.76 5.20
N SER A 189 -18.29 -4.69 4.95
CA SER A 189 -19.14 -5.87 4.71
C SER A 189 -18.70 -6.64 3.46
N LEU A 190 -18.22 -5.94 2.43
CA LEU A 190 -17.63 -6.50 1.21
C LEU A 190 -16.16 -6.96 1.37
N ARG A 191 -15.59 -6.91 2.60
CA ARG A 191 -14.19 -7.25 2.91
C ARG A 191 -13.14 -6.42 2.15
N ASN A 192 -13.48 -5.22 1.69
CA ASN A 192 -12.55 -4.30 1.05
C ASN A 192 -12.01 -3.28 2.09
N LEU A 193 -11.04 -3.73 2.90
CA LEU A 193 -10.45 -2.91 3.98
C LEU A 193 -9.81 -1.60 3.49
N PRO A 194 -9.03 -1.56 2.39
CA PRO A 194 -8.40 -0.32 1.94
C PRO A 194 -9.43 0.76 1.56
N LYS A 195 -10.51 0.38 0.87
CA LYS A 195 -11.59 1.32 0.53
C LYS A 195 -12.41 1.74 1.74
N ALA A 196 -12.68 0.81 2.66
CA ALA A 196 -13.38 1.13 3.90
C ALA A 196 -12.62 2.17 4.74
N LYS A 197 -11.28 2.05 4.79
CA LYS A 197 -10.39 3.01 5.47
C LYS A 197 -10.36 4.35 4.76
N ALA A 198 -10.27 4.37 3.43
CA ALA A 198 -10.31 5.61 2.66
C ALA A 198 -11.62 6.39 2.86
N ALA A 199 -12.76 5.70 2.85
CA ALA A 199 -14.07 6.29 3.14
C ALA A 199 -14.14 6.81 4.59
N LEU A 200 -13.62 6.07 5.57
CA LEU A 200 -13.54 6.52 6.96
C LEU A 200 -12.64 7.75 7.13
N THR A 201 -11.51 7.82 6.43
CA THR A 201 -10.65 9.01 6.44
C THR A 201 -11.39 10.22 5.88
N ALA A 202 -12.15 10.06 4.80
CA ALA A 202 -13.00 11.11 4.26
C ALA A 202 -14.06 11.56 5.27
N ALA A 203 -14.76 10.62 5.92
CA ALA A 203 -15.73 10.92 6.98
C ALA A 203 -15.10 11.70 8.14
N ARG A 204 -13.89 11.32 8.60
CA ARG A 204 -13.18 12.02 9.68
C ARG A 204 -12.72 13.42 9.27
N THR A 205 -12.24 13.60 8.04
CA THR A 205 -11.88 14.93 7.53
C THR A 205 -13.09 15.84 7.44
N ALA A 206 -14.23 15.32 6.96
CA ALA A 206 -15.48 16.06 6.93
C ALA A 206 -15.98 16.37 8.34
N ALA A 207 -15.90 15.41 9.27
CA ALA A 207 -16.26 15.59 10.68
C ALA A 207 -15.41 16.66 11.36
N ASN A 208 -14.09 16.68 11.18
CA ASN A 208 -13.22 17.70 11.78
C ASN A 208 -13.52 19.13 11.29
N ALA A 209 -14.14 19.29 10.13
CA ALA A 209 -14.50 20.58 9.58
C ALA A 209 -15.80 21.16 10.19
N ILE A 210 -16.55 20.36 10.96
CA ILE A 210 -17.82 20.73 11.58
C ILE A 210 -17.87 20.27 13.04
N TYR A 211 -18.81 20.80 13.81
CA TYR A 211 -19.11 20.23 15.12
C TYR A 211 -20.12 19.08 14.93
N VAL A 212 -19.66 17.84 15.05
CA VAL A 212 -20.48 16.64 14.89
C VAL A 212 -21.19 16.30 16.22
N PRO A 213 -22.49 15.95 16.20
CA PRO A 213 -23.19 15.44 17.38
C PRO A 213 -22.49 14.25 18.03
N PRO A 214 -22.51 14.11 19.37
CA PRO A 214 -21.83 13.02 20.08
C PRO A 214 -22.22 11.61 19.59
N ALA A 215 -23.48 11.42 19.18
CA ALA A 215 -23.96 10.12 18.67
C ALA A 215 -23.30 9.72 17.34
N GLN A 216 -23.09 10.69 16.44
CA GLN A 216 -22.42 10.47 15.16
C GLN A 216 -20.92 10.29 15.39
N GLN A 217 -20.31 11.11 16.26
CA GLN A 217 -18.91 10.98 16.64
C GLN A 217 -18.60 9.60 17.22
N GLY A 218 -19.39 9.13 18.18
CA GLY A 218 -19.24 7.77 18.73
C GLY A 218 -19.39 6.67 17.67
N THR A 219 -20.18 6.89 16.61
CA THR A 219 -20.31 5.92 15.51
C THR A 219 -19.08 5.93 14.59
N ILE A 220 -18.46 7.10 14.37
CA ILE A 220 -17.19 7.22 13.64
C ILE A 220 -16.06 6.53 14.41
N ASP A 221 -16.00 6.72 15.72
CA ASP A 221 -14.98 6.11 16.57
C ASP A 221 -15.18 4.60 16.69
N LEU A 222 -16.43 4.13 16.80
CA LEU A 222 -16.76 2.70 16.75
C LEU A 222 -16.29 2.05 15.43
N GLN A 223 -16.59 2.68 14.28
CA GLN A 223 -16.14 2.18 12.98
C GLN A 223 -14.60 2.23 12.86
N SER A 224 -13.96 3.25 13.42
CA SER A 224 -12.50 3.36 13.49
C SER A 224 -11.91 2.21 14.29
N GLY A 225 -12.47 1.89 15.45
CA GLY A 225 -12.07 0.76 16.29
C GLY A 225 -12.17 -0.57 15.54
N ILE A 226 -13.28 -0.80 14.83
CA ILE A 226 -13.49 -2.02 14.04
C ILE A 226 -12.43 -2.18 12.94
N LEU A 227 -12.12 -1.12 12.19
CA LEU A 227 -11.13 -1.21 11.11
C LEU A 227 -9.70 -1.47 11.65
N HIS A 228 -9.29 -0.82 12.74
CA HIS A 228 -7.98 -1.10 13.37
C HIS A 228 -7.95 -2.50 14.02
N ALA A 229 -9.10 -2.91 14.57
CA ALA A 229 -9.48 -4.28 14.91
C ALA A 229 -8.91 -5.34 13.96
N GLU A 230 -9.22 -5.10 12.69
CA GLU A 230 -9.00 -6.04 11.60
C GLU A 230 -7.63 -5.92 10.94
N GLU A 231 -6.97 -4.78 11.12
CA GLU A 231 -5.55 -4.61 10.80
C GLU A 231 -4.63 -5.23 11.87
N LYS A 232 -5.21 -5.86 12.91
CA LYS A 232 -4.52 -6.41 14.08
C LYS A 232 -3.85 -5.36 14.97
N ASP A 233 -4.20 -4.09 14.82
CA ASP A 233 -3.81 -3.02 15.75
C ASP A 233 -4.86 -2.86 16.86
N TYR A 234 -4.85 -3.83 17.77
CA TYR A 234 -5.78 -3.88 18.90
C TYR A 234 -5.53 -2.78 19.94
N LYS A 235 -4.32 -2.20 20.00
CA LYS A 235 -3.99 -1.14 20.96
C LYS A 235 -4.65 0.17 20.57
N THR A 236 -4.49 0.58 19.32
CA THR A 236 -5.17 1.77 18.79
C THR A 236 -6.68 1.54 18.70
N GLY A 237 -7.10 0.33 18.33
CA GLY A 237 -8.51 -0.06 18.31
C GLY A 237 -9.19 0.11 19.68
N TYR A 238 -8.53 -0.32 20.76
CA TYR A 238 -9.04 -0.15 22.12
C TYR A 238 -9.31 1.32 22.47
N SER A 239 -8.38 2.22 22.14
CA SER A 239 -8.56 3.66 22.39
C SER A 239 -9.78 4.23 21.66
N TYR A 240 -9.99 3.86 20.39
CA TYR A 240 -11.18 4.29 19.65
C TYR A 240 -12.48 3.72 20.23
N PHE A 241 -12.48 2.46 20.68
CA PHE A 241 -13.66 1.90 21.33
C PHE A 241 -13.94 2.55 22.68
N PHE A 242 -12.91 2.99 23.42
CA PHE A 242 -13.07 3.72 24.67
C PHE A 242 -13.73 5.09 24.46
N GLU A 243 -13.26 5.87 23.49
CA GLU A 243 -13.88 7.16 23.13
C GLU A 243 -15.33 6.98 22.66
N ALA A 244 -15.59 5.95 21.84
CA ALA A 244 -16.95 5.59 21.42
C ALA A 244 -17.84 5.21 22.62
N PHE A 245 -17.30 4.46 23.58
CA PHE A 245 -18.01 4.06 24.79
C PHE A 245 -18.38 5.27 25.65
N GLU A 246 -17.48 6.22 25.87
CA GLU A 246 -17.79 7.44 26.63
C GLU A 246 -18.88 8.28 25.95
N ALA A 247 -18.80 8.41 24.62
CA ALA A 247 -19.80 9.12 23.83
C ALA A 247 -21.20 8.47 23.93
N PHE A 248 -21.29 7.14 23.83
CA PHE A 248 -22.59 6.44 23.94
C PHE A 248 -23.10 6.33 25.37
N LYS A 249 -22.21 6.25 26.36
CA LYS A 249 -22.58 6.29 27.78
C LYS A 249 -23.21 7.62 28.16
N ALA A 250 -22.67 8.73 27.66
CA ALA A 250 -23.25 10.06 27.88
C ALA A 250 -24.66 10.21 27.29
N LEU A 251 -25.01 9.38 26.30
CA LEU A 251 -26.31 9.36 25.62
C LEU A 251 -27.25 8.25 26.10
N GLU A 252 -26.81 7.40 27.04
CA GLU A 252 -27.54 6.22 27.53
C GLU A 252 -28.03 5.29 26.39
N ASP A 253 -27.21 5.13 25.35
CA ASP A 253 -27.53 4.30 24.18
C ASP A 253 -27.12 2.83 24.40
N ASP A 254 -27.95 1.87 23.97
CA ASP A 254 -27.70 0.43 24.03
C ASP A 254 -26.40 0.03 23.29
N ARG A 255 -25.98 0.84 22.31
CA ARG A 255 -24.70 0.65 21.58
C ARG A 255 -23.46 0.72 22.47
N ALA A 256 -23.58 1.28 23.67
CA ALA A 256 -22.50 1.28 24.66
C ALA A 256 -22.08 -0.14 25.06
N ILE A 257 -23.02 -1.10 25.11
CA ILE A 257 -22.73 -2.49 25.47
C ILE A 257 -21.81 -3.14 24.43
N PHE A 258 -22.09 -2.92 23.13
CA PHE A 258 -21.25 -3.43 22.05
C PHE A 258 -19.85 -2.80 22.05
N CYS A 259 -19.74 -1.51 22.36
CA CYS A 259 -18.43 -0.86 22.47
C CYS A 259 -17.61 -1.47 23.61
N LEU A 260 -18.23 -1.68 24.77
CA LEU A 260 -17.58 -2.31 25.92
C LEU A 260 -17.13 -3.74 25.59
N LYS A 261 -17.97 -4.53 24.91
CA LYS A 261 -17.62 -5.86 24.41
C LYS A 261 -16.38 -5.83 23.51
N TYR A 262 -16.33 -4.92 22.53
CA TYR A 262 -15.17 -4.80 21.65
C TYR A 262 -13.91 -4.31 22.37
N MET A 263 -14.03 -3.46 23.39
CA MET A 263 -12.90 -3.09 24.25
C MET A 263 -12.31 -4.32 24.96
N LEU A 264 -13.17 -5.16 25.54
CA LEU A 264 -12.74 -6.40 26.19
C LEU A 264 -12.11 -7.36 25.17
N LEU A 265 -12.68 -7.47 23.97
CA LEU A 265 -12.10 -8.26 22.88
C LEU A 265 -10.68 -7.81 22.55
N CYS A 266 -10.47 -6.51 22.36
CA CYS A 266 -9.14 -5.96 22.08
C CYS A 266 -8.14 -6.31 23.20
N LYS A 267 -8.55 -6.24 24.47
CA LYS A 267 -7.69 -6.59 25.61
C LYS A 267 -7.32 -8.07 25.63
N ILE A 268 -8.27 -8.95 25.33
CA ILE A 268 -8.02 -10.39 25.18
C ILE A 268 -7.04 -10.65 24.03
N MET A 269 -7.23 -9.99 22.88
CA MET A 269 -6.36 -10.15 21.71
C MET A 269 -4.94 -9.60 21.93
N VAL A 270 -4.74 -8.61 22.80
CA VAL A 270 -3.42 -8.10 23.22
C VAL A 270 -2.76 -9.01 24.27
N SER A 271 -3.38 -10.14 24.61
CA SER A 271 -2.94 -11.06 25.67
C SER A 271 -2.90 -10.40 27.07
N GLN A 272 -3.71 -9.35 27.29
CA GLN A 272 -3.90 -8.69 28.59
C GLN A 272 -5.25 -9.09 29.18
N ALA A 273 -5.46 -10.40 29.36
CA ALA A 273 -6.72 -10.94 29.86
C ALA A 273 -6.98 -10.56 31.32
N ASP A 274 -5.95 -10.30 32.12
CA ASP A 274 -6.10 -9.95 33.55
C ASP A 274 -6.73 -8.56 33.76
N ASP A 275 -6.52 -7.63 32.83
CA ASP A 275 -7.13 -6.29 32.85
C ASP A 275 -8.66 -6.35 32.67
N VAL A 276 -9.19 -7.42 32.04
CA VAL A 276 -10.63 -7.56 31.73
C VAL A 276 -11.45 -7.63 33.01
N ALA A 277 -11.00 -8.39 34.01
CA ALA A 277 -11.67 -8.48 35.30
C ALA A 277 -11.72 -7.11 36.01
N GLY A 278 -10.63 -6.33 35.90
CA GLY A 278 -10.56 -4.96 36.41
C GLY A 278 -11.56 -4.03 35.72
N ILE A 279 -11.66 -4.08 34.39
CA ILE A 279 -12.58 -3.25 33.60
C ILE A 279 -14.04 -3.58 33.91
N ILE A 280 -14.39 -4.87 34.03
CA ILE A 280 -15.75 -5.31 34.41
C ILE A 280 -16.09 -4.85 35.83
N SER A 281 -15.14 -4.90 36.76
CA SER A 281 -15.34 -4.45 38.15
C SER A 281 -15.45 -2.92 38.30
N SER A 282 -15.21 -2.15 37.24
CA SER A 282 -15.36 -0.70 37.25
C SER A 282 -16.83 -0.28 37.41
N LYS A 283 -17.06 0.99 37.79
CA LYS A 283 -18.41 1.59 37.89
C LYS A 283 -19.20 1.47 36.57
N ALA A 284 -18.51 1.51 35.43
CA ALA A 284 -19.11 1.36 34.11
C ALA A 284 -19.54 -0.09 33.82
N GLY A 285 -18.72 -1.07 34.21
CA GLY A 285 -19.05 -2.49 34.03
C GLY A 285 -20.24 -2.96 34.90
N HIS A 286 -20.41 -2.37 36.08
CA HIS A 286 -21.59 -2.66 36.92
C HIS A 286 -22.90 -2.10 36.34
N GLN A 287 -22.85 -0.95 35.65
CA GLN A 287 -24.03 -0.31 35.06
C GLN A 287 -24.54 -1.04 33.82
N TYR A 288 -23.62 -1.58 33.02
CA TYR A 288 -23.92 -2.32 31.78
C TYR A 288 -23.75 -3.84 31.94
N GLY A 289 -23.97 -4.34 33.15
CA GLY A 289 -23.88 -5.78 33.45
C GLY A 289 -24.86 -6.59 32.62
N GLY A 290 -24.39 -7.68 32.01
CA GLY A 290 -25.22 -8.53 31.17
C GLY A 290 -24.46 -9.75 30.61
N PRO A 291 -25.18 -10.63 29.88
CA PRO A 291 -24.62 -11.88 29.35
C PRO A 291 -23.46 -11.66 28.36
N GLU A 292 -23.41 -10.49 27.70
CA GLU A 292 -22.30 -10.07 26.83
C GLU A 292 -20.97 -9.93 27.60
N LEU A 293 -21.00 -9.39 28.81
CA LEU A 293 -19.79 -9.20 29.64
C LEU A 293 -19.36 -10.52 30.27
N ASP A 294 -20.32 -11.33 30.70
CA ASP A 294 -20.05 -12.65 31.27
C ASP A 294 -19.41 -13.59 30.25
N ALA A 295 -19.85 -13.53 28.98
CA ALA A 295 -19.22 -14.23 27.87
C ALA A 295 -17.75 -13.83 27.70
N MET A 296 -17.46 -12.52 27.68
CA MET A 296 -16.09 -12.01 27.53
C MET A 296 -15.22 -12.31 28.74
N LYS A 297 -15.80 -12.36 29.94
CA LYS A 297 -15.11 -12.80 31.15
C LYS A 297 -14.75 -14.28 31.08
N ALA A 298 -15.68 -15.15 30.66
CA ALA A 298 -15.41 -16.58 30.51
C ALA A 298 -14.31 -16.85 29.46
N VAL A 299 -14.31 -16.10 28.36
CA VAL A 299 -13.26 -16.15 27.33
C VAL A 299 -11.92 -15.64 27.89
N ALA A 300 -11.91 -14.54 28.64
CA ALA A 300 -10.69 -14.01 29.27
C ALA A 300 -10.11 -14.99 30.31
N ASP A 301 -10.95 -15.61 31.14
CA ASP A 301 -10.54 -16.62 32.11
C ASP A 301 -9.96 -17.86 31.43
N ALA A 302 -10.56 -18.30 30.32
CA ALA A 302 -10.05 -19.42 29.53
C ALA A 302 -8.69 -19.08 28.89
N HIS A 303 -8.52 -17.85 28.41
CA HIS A 303 -7.26 -17.37 27.84
C HIS A 303 -6.16 -17.25 28.90
N SER A 304 -6.45 -16.67 30.07
CA SER A 304 -5.50 -16.56 31.19
C SER A 304 -5.05 -17.94 31.69
N LYS A 305 -5.97 -18.90 31.80
CA LYS A 305 -5.67 -20.29 32.18
C LYS A 305 -5.04 -21.12 31.05
N ARG A 306 -4.97 -20.59 29.82
CA ARG A 306 -4.51 -21.29 28.60
C ARG A 306 -5.23 -22.63 28.38
N SER A 307 -6.52 -22.70 28.73
CA SER A 307 -7.32 -23.93 28.73
C SER A 307 -8.27 -23.95 27.53
N LEU A 308 -8.00 -24.83 26.55
CA LEU A 308 -8.86 -24.99 25.37
C LEU A 308 -10.25 -25.50 25.74
N LYS A 309 -10.36 -26.43 26.71
CA LYS A 309 -11.65 -26.95 27.19
C LYS A 309 -12.55 -25.86 27.74
N SER A 310 -11.99 -24.95 28.53
CA SER A 310 -12.74 -23.83 29.10
C SER A 310 -13.17 -22.83 28.01
N PHE A 311 -12.36 -22.67 26.97
CA PHE A 311 -12.68 -21.83 25.82
C PHE A 311 -13.82 -22.42 24.98
N GLU A 312 -13.79 -23.72 24.69
CA GLU A 312 -14.88 -24.41 23.98
C GLU A 312 -16.18 -24.46 24.80
N ALA A 313 -16.09 -24.60 26.12
CA ALA A 313 -17.25 -24.48 27.00
C ALA A 313 -17.86 -23.06 26.90
N ALA A 314 -17.04 -22.02 26.97
CA ALA A 314 -17.50 -20.64 26.81
C ALA A 314 -18.15 -20.37 25.44
N LEU A 315 -17.58 -20.90 24.35
CA LEU A 315 -18.17 -20.78 23.00
C LEU A 315 -19.53 -21.47 22.89
N ARG A 316 -19.70 -22.63 23.52
CA ARG A 316 -20.96 -23.39 23.50
C ARG A 316 -22.04 -22.73 24.35
N ASP A 317 -21.68 -22.26 25.55
CA ASP A 317 -22.62 -21.68 26.50
C ASP A 317 -23.09 -20.28 26.04
N TYR A 318 -22.20 -19.50 25.42
CA TYR A 318 -22.46 -18.12 24.96
C TYR A 318 -22.54 -18.00 23.43
N LYS A 319 -23.11 -19.00 22.75
CA LYS A 319 -23.17 -19.06 21.29
C LYS A 319 -23.84 -17.83 20.66
N ALA A 320 -24.96 -17.37 21.23
CA ALA A 320 -25.69 -16.21 20.72
C ALA A 320 -24.85 -14.93 20.78
N GLN A 321 -24.07 -14.74 21.85
CA GLN A 321 -23.26 -13.54 22.04
C GLN A 321 -21.95 -13.58 21.25
N LEU A 322 -21.35 -14.76 21.06
CA LEU A 322 -20.02 -14.88 20.46
C LEU A 322 -20.03 -15.24 18.96
N GLU A 323 -20.98 -16.06 18.49
CA GLU A 323 -21.06 -16.48 17.08
C GLU A 323 -21.97 -15.59 16.21
N GLU A 324 -23.05 -15.03 16.76
CA GLU A 324 -23.94 -14.18 15.96
C GLU A 324 -23.30 -12.84 15.58
N ASP A 325 -22.31 -12.40 16.36
CA ASP A 325 -21.50 -11.22 16.09
C ASP A 325 -20.36 -11.55 15.10
N PRO A 326 -20.43 -11.07 13.84
CA PRO A 326 -19.46 -11.44 12.82
C PRO A 326 -18.04 -10.94 13.10
N ILE A 327 -17.89 -9.88 13.90
CA ILE A 327 -16.59 -9.28 14.22
C ILE A 327 -15.92 -10.12 15.30
N VAL A 328 -16.67 -10.43 16.36
CA VAL A 328 -16.18 -11.26 17.47
C VAL A 328 -15.85 -12.65 16.98
N HIS A 329 -16.73 -13.30 16.21
CA HIS A 329 -16.48 -14.64 15.66
C HIS A 329 -15.17 -14.73 14.85
N ARG A 330 -14.86 -13.71 14.04
CA ARG A 330 -13.62 -13.66 13.25
C ARG A 330 -12.38 -13.60 14.15
N HIS A 331 -12.40 -12.75 15.16
CA HIS A 331 -11.28 -12.60 16.09
C HIS A 331 -11.14 -13.82 17.02
N LEU A 332 -12.26 -14.41 17.47
CA LEU A 332 -12.25 -15.62 18.27
C LEU A 332 -11.69 -16.83 17.52
N SER A 333 -11.91 -16.92 16.21
CA SER A 333 -11.29 -17.96 15.38
C SER A 333 -9.76 -17.83 15.37
N SER A 334 -9.25 -16.60 15.24
CA SER A 334 -7.81 -16.33 15.34
C SER A 334 -7.27 -16.56 16.75
N LEU A 335 -8.09 -16.29 17.78
CA LEU A 335 -7.75 -16.51 19.18
C LEU A 335 -7.67 -18.00 19.50
N TYR A 336 -8.60 -18.81 18.97
CA TYR A 336 -8.58 -20.27 19.08
C TYR A 336 -7.27 -20.84 18.54
N ASP A 337 -6.86 -20.40 17.35
CA ASP A 337 -5.57 -20.81 16.76
C ASP A 337 -4.38 -20.45 17.66
N THR A 338 -4.38 -19.24 18.22
CA THR A 338 -3.31 -18.76 19.11
C THR A 338 -3.29 -19.55 20.42
N LEU A 339 -4.46 -19.83 21.01
CA LEU A 339 -4.59 -20.56 22.27
C LEU A 339 -4.22 -22.03 22.10
N LEU A 340 -4.62 -22.65 20.98
CA LEU A 340 -4.20 -24.00 20.61
C LEU A 340 -2.68 -24.08 20.48
N GLU A 341 -2.05 -23.12 19.82
CA GLU A 341 -0.59 -23.05 19.69
C GLU A 341 0.12 -22.88 21.03
N GLN A 342 -0.35 -21.98 21.89
CA GLN A 342 0.24 -21.78 23.23
C GLN A 342 0.08 -23.03 24.11
N ASN A 343 -1.06 -23.70 24.01
CA ASN A 343 -1.30 -24.95 24.74
C ASN A 343 -0.40 -26.07 24.21
N LEU A 344 -0.27 -26.20 22.88
CA LEU A 344 0.67 -27.14 22.26
C LEU A 344 2.10 -26.87 22.71
N CYS A 345 2.58 -25.63 22.65
CA CYS A 345 3.92 -25.25 23.14
C CYS A 345 4.15 -25.65 24.60
N LYS A 346 3.17 -25.42 25.48
CA LYS A 346 3.26 -25.80 26.90
C LYS A 346 3.33 -27.32 27.10
N LEU A 347 2.59 -28.09 26.30
CA LEU A 347 2.57 -29.55 26.40
C LEU A 347 3.85 -30.18 25.86
N ILE A 348 4.49 -29.56 24.86
CA ILE A 348 5.70 -30.10 24.24
C ILE A 348 7.00 -29.64 24.91
N GLU A 349 7.01 -28.50 25.61
CA GLU A 349 8.20 -27.92 26.27
C GLU A 349 9.00 -28.91 27.15
N PRO A 350 8.39 -29.85 27.91
CA PRO A 350 9.12 -30.79 28.74
C PRO A 350 9.80 -31.94 27.98
N PHE A 351 9.49 -32.14 26.69
CA PHE A 351 9.84 -33.35 25.95
C PHE A 351 10.75 -33.04 24.75
N SER A 352 11.79 -33.86 24.54
CA SER A 352 12.59 -33.82 23.30
C SER A 352 12.01 -34.72 22.20
N ASN A 353 11.26 -35.76 22.60
CA ASN A 353 10.54 -36.65 21.70
C ASN A 353 9.22 -37.04 22.36
N VAL A 354 8.11 -36.89 21.64
CA VAL A 354 6.76 -37.12 22.18
C VAL A 354 5.85 -37.74 21.12
N GLU A 355 5.05 -38.72 21.52
CA GLU A 355 4.04 -39.34 20.65
C GLU A 355 2.87 -38.37 20.39
N ILE A 356 2.45 -38.22 19.13
CA ILE A 356 1.36 -37.32 18.75
C ILE A 356 0.02 -37.81 19.33
N ALA A 357 -0.15 -39.13 19.48
CA ALA A 357 -1.31 -39.71 20.14
C ALA A 357 -1.45 -39.24 21.60
N HIS A 358 -0.34 -39.18 22.34
CA HIS A 358 -0.34 -38.69 23.71
C HIS A 358 -0.74 -37.21 23.80
N ILE A 359 -0.23 -36.37 22.88
CA ILE A 359 -0.62 -34.95 22.81
C ILE A 359 -2.12 -34.82 22.46
N ALA A 360 -2.61 -35.64 21.54
CA ALA A 360 -4.00 -35.64 21.10
C ALA A 360 -4.96 -35.99 22.25
N ASP A 361 -4.63 -37.00 23.06
CA ASP A 361 -5.42 -37.39 24.23
C ASP A 361 -5.45 -36.30 25.30
N LEU A 362 -4.32 -35.61 25.53
CA LEU A 362 -4.23 -34.50 26.49
C LEU A 362 -5.09 -33.29 26.09
N ILE A 363 -5.23 -33.03 24.79
CA ILE A 363 -6.01 -31.91 24.25
C ILE A 363 -7.47 -32.33 23.95
N GLU A 364 -7.78 -33.62 23.95
CA GLU A 364 -9.07 -34.20 23.54
C GLU A 364 -9.46 -33.85 22.09
N LEU A 365 -8.48 -33.77 21.20
CA LEU A 365 -8.68 -33.51 19.77
C LEU A 365 -8.21 -34.70 18.93
N PRO A 366 -8.77 -34.90 17.72
CA PRO A 366 -8.31 -35.95 16.82
C PRO A 366 -6.82 -35.80 16.47
N VAL A 367 -6.10 -36.92 16.45
CA VAL A 367 -4.65 -36.98 16.10
C VAL A 367 -4.36 -36.26 14.78
N SER A 368 -5.24 -36.41 13.78
CA SER A 368 -5.10 -35.76 12.46
C SER A 368 -5.16 -34.23 12.52
N HIS A 369 -5.93 -33.66 13.44
CA HIS A 369 -6.01 -32.21 13.63
C HIS A 369 -4.75 -31.68 14.31
N VAL A 370 -4.28 -32.39 15.34
CA VAL A 370 -3.06 -32.05 16.08
C VAL A 370 -1.82 -32.16 15.20
N GLU A 371 -1.68 -33.25 14.43
CA GLU A 371 -0.58 -33.43 13.48
C GLU A 371 -0.54 -32.31 12.44
N LYS A 372 -1.71 -31.95 11.87
CA LYS A 372 -1.81 -30.86 10.90
C LYS A 372 -1.41 -29.53 11.53
N LYS A 373 -1.85 -29.22 12.75
CA LYS A 373 -1.50 -27.97 13.43
C LYS A 373 -0.02 -27.92 13.79
N LEU A 374 0.56 -29.01 14.31
CA LEU A 374 2.00 -29.11 14.57
C LEU A 374 2.82 -28.91 13.28
N SER A 375 2.38 -29.47 12.15
CA SER A 375 3.03 -29.27 10.86
C SER A 375 3.01 -27.81 10.41
N GLN A 376 1.91 -27.10 10.66
CA GLN A 376 1.79 -25.66 10.37
C GLN A 376 2.71 -24.86 11.28
N MET A 377 2.79 -25.20 12.57
CA MET A 377 3.66 -24.50 13.54
C MET A 377 5.14 -24.67 13.21
N ILE A 378 5.55 -25.85 12.72
CA ILE A 378 6.92 -26.10 12.25
C ILE A 378 7.22 -25.26 10.99
N LEU A 379 6.28 -25.21 10.03
CA LEU A 379 6.42 -24.40 8.82
C LEU A 379 6.50 -22.90 9.13
N ASP A 380 5.70 -22.43 10.09
CA ASP A 380 5.69 -21.06 10.59
C ASP A 380 6.92 -20.73 11.46
N LYS A 381 7.81 -21.70 11.70
CA LYS A 381 9.01 -21.58 12.55
C LYS A 381 8.72 -21.13 13.98
N LYS A 382 7.58 -21.56 14.55
CA LYS A 382 7.21 -21.24 15.95
C LYS A 382 8.03 -22.03 16.97
N PHE A 383 8.41 -23.26 16.61
CA PHE A 383 9.37 -24.06 17.35
C PHE A 383 10.19 -24.90 16.35
N ALA A 384 11.39 -25.31 16.75
CA ALA A 384 12.24 -26.18 15.94
C ALA A 384 11.88 -27.64 16.18
N GLY A 385 11.34 -28.31 15.17
CA GLY A 385 11.02 -29.74 15.27
C GLY A 385 10.74 -30.39 13.93
N THR A 386 10.71 -31.72 13.92
CA THR A 386 10.29 -32.53 12.78
C THR A 386 9.23 -33.54 13.20
N LEU A 387 8.30 -33.82 12.30
CA LEU A 387 7.27 -34.83 12.48
C LEU A 387 7.70 -36.12 11.78
N ASP A 388 7.83 -37.19 12.54
CA ASP A 388 7.98 -38.54 11.99
C ASP A 388 6.60 -39.18 11.82
N GLN A 389 6.08 -39.14 10.60
CA GLN A 389 4.77 -39.73 10.26
C GLN A 389 4.75 -41.26 10.32
N GLY A 390 5.91 -41.92 10.25
CA GLY A 390 5.99 -43.38 10.32
C GLY A 390 5.85 -43.88 11.75
N ALA A 391 6.57 -43.25 12.68
CA ALA A 391 6.49 -43.57 14.11
C ALA A 391 5.35 -42.84 14.84
N GLY A 392 4.78 -41.79 14.26
CA GLY A 392 3.76 -40.95 14.89
C GLY A 392 4.33 -40.07 16.02
N CYS A 393 5.60 -39.68 15.91
CA CYS A 393 6.33 -38.94 16.94
C CYS A 393 6.73 -37.54 16.47
N LEU A 394 6.69 -36.58 17.40
CA LEU A 394 7.24 -35.24 17.24
C LEU A 394 8.62 -35.20 17.89
N ILE A 395 9.63 -34.89 17.09
CA ILE A 395 11.01 -34.69 17.56
C ILE A 395 11.27 -33.19 17.62
N ILE A 396 11.67 -32.71 18.78
CA ILE A 396 11.93 -31.29 19.04
C ILE A 396 13.44 -31.10 19.11
N PHE A 397 13.93 -30.14 18.35
CA PHE A 397 15.33 -29.77 18.36
C PHE A 397 15.53 -28.56 19.27
N ASP A 398 16.64 -28.55 19.98
CA ASP A 398 17.09 -27.31 20.62
C ASP A 398 17.33 -26.25 19.55
N ASP A 399 17.00 -24.99 19.88
CA ASP A 399 17.28 -23.87 18.98
C ASP A 399 18.77 -23.87 18.61
N ALA A 400 19.04 -24.09 17.33
CA ALA A 400 20.40 -24.08 16.81
C ALA A 400 21.01 -22.70 17.08
N LYS A 401 21.96 -22.63 18.03
CA LYS A 401 22.75 -21.42 18.29
C LYS A 401 23.40 -21.01 16.97
N GLN A 402 22.90 -19.96 16.35
CA GLN A 402 23.53 -19.42 15.15
C GLN A 402 24.88 -18.85 15.58
N ASP A 403 25.97 -19.45 15.10
CA ASP A 403 27.31 -18.95 15.37
C ASP A 403 27.41 -17.50 14.86
N ALA A 404 27.74 -16.58 15.76
CA ALA A 404 27.87 -15.14 15.48
C ALA A 404 28.91 -14.82 14.38
N ILE A 405 29.70 -15.82 13.97
CA ILE A 405 30.67 -15.77 12.89
C ILE A 405 29.98 -15.55 11.54
N PHE A 406 28.82 -16.17 11.27
CA PHE A 406 28.18 -16.06 9.96
C PHE A 406 27.64 -14.64 9.66
N PRO A 407 26.91 -13.97 10.58
CA PRO A 407 26.51 -12.58 10.40
C PRO A 407 27.72 -11.63 10.26
N ALA A 408 28.74 -11.79 11.09
CA ALA A 408 29.97 -10.99 11.00
C ALA A 408 30.71 -11.21 9.67
N THR A 409 30.70 -12.43 9.14
CA THR A 409 31.28 -12.75 7.82
C THR A 409 30.50 -12.07 6.69
N LEU A 410 29.17 -12.08 6.76
CA LEU A 410 28.34 -11.39 5.75
C LEU A 410 28.50 -9.87 5.82
N GLU A 411 28.61 -9.32 7.02
CA GLU A 411 28.84 -7.88 7.23
C GLU A 411 30.20 -7.45 6.69
N THR A 412 31.26 -8.23 6.93
CA THR A 412 32.59 -7.96 6.38
C THR A 412 32.61 -8.03 4.86
N ILE A 413 31.93 -8.99 4.24
CA ILE A 413 31.77 -9.05 2.77
C ILE A 413 31.06 -7.80 2.24
N SER A 414 29.98 -7.36 2.89
CA SER A 414 29.27 -6.11 2.55
C SER A 414 30.18 -4.88 2.68
N ASN A 415 30.98 -4.81 3.74
CA ASN A 415 31.91 -3.71 3.97
C ASN A 415 33.03 -3.67 2.91
N ILE A 416 33.52 -4.83 2.46
CA ILE A 416 34.46 -4.91 1.32
C ILE A 416 33.81 -4.34 0.05
N GLY A 417 32.54 -4.65 -0.22
CA GLY A 417 31.80 -4.06 -1.34
C GLY A 417 31.77 -2.53 -1.30
N LYS A 418 31.42 -1.95 -0.14
CA LYS A 418 31.40 -0.49 0.06
C LYS A 418 32.77 0.16 -0.14
N VAL A 419 33.85 -0.53 0.26
CA VAL A 419 35.23 -0.05 0.04
C VAL A 419 35.56 -0.01 -1.45
N VAL A 420 35.16 -1.02 -2.21
CA VAL A 420 35.34 -1.05 -3.68
C VAL A 420 34.60 0.11 -4.34
N ASP A 421 33.34 0.36 -3.98
CA ASP A 421 32.56 1.48 -4.51
C ASP A 421 33.19 2.85 -4.18
N SER A 422 33.73 2.97 -2.96
CA SER A 422 34.45 4.19 -2.53
C SER A 422 35.73 4.42 -3.33
N LEU A 423 36.44 3.35 -3.70
CA LEU A 423 37.63 3.43 -4.55
C LEU A 423 37.28 3.84 -5.98
N TYR A 424 36.20 3.30 -6.56
CA TYR A 424 35.71 3.73 -7.88
C TYR A 424 35.30 5.21 -7.89
N THR A 425 34.59 5.65 -6.86
CA THR A 425 34.17 7.06 -6.73
C THR A 425 35.38 8.00 -6.62
N ARG A 426 36.42 7.57 -5.89
CA ARG A 426 37.67 8.33 -5.77
C ARG A 426 38.44 8.39 -7.10
N LEU A 427 38.47 7.31 -7.87
CA LEU A 427 39.07 7.27 -9.21
C LEU A 427 38.37 8.24 -10.16
N GLY A 428 37.04 8.32 -10.12
CA GLY A 428 36.27 9.29 -10.92
C GLY A 428 36.64 10.74 -10.60
N ARG A 429 36.71 11.08 -9.30
CA ARG A 429 37.07 12.43 -8.85
C ARG A 429 38.48 12.85 -9.24
N MET A 430 39.44 11.90 -9.32
CA MET A 430 40.81 12.19 -9.76
C MET A 430 40.90 12.45 -11.27
N SER A 431 39.98 11.92 -12.08
CA SER A 431 39.88 12.22 -13.52
C SER A 431 39.40 13.66 -13.77
N GLU A 432 38.45 14.15 -12.97
CA GLU A 432 37.91 15.52 -13.11
C GLU A 432 38.97 16.61 -12.82
N VAL A 433 39.87 16.38 -11.86
CA VAL A 433 40.92 17.35 -11.53
C VAL A 433 41.92 17.48 -12.68
N PHE A 434 42.29 16.35 -13.30
CA PHE A 434 43.15 16.35 -14.48
C PHE A 434 42.53 17.10 -15.66
N GLU A 435 41.24 16.86 -15.96
CA GLU A 435 40.51 17.60 -17.00
C GLU A 435 40.43 19.11 -16.69
N GLY A 436 40.31 19.48 -15.41
CA GLY A 436 40.33 20.88 -14.97
C GLY A 436 41.65 21.57 -15.30
N TYR A 437 42.78 20.91 -15.03
CA TYR A 437 44.10 21.43 -15.40
C TYR A 437 44.35 21.42 -16.92
N GLU A 438 43.84 20.43 -17.65
CA GLU A 438 43.91 20.35 -19.10
C GLU A 438 43.19 21.56 -19.74
N ARG A 439 41.99 21.90 -19.28
CA ARG A 439 41.25 23.09 -19.75
C ARG A 439 42.00 24.39 -19.49
N GLN A 440 42.56 24.56 -18.28
CA GLN A 440 43.35 25.75 -17.94
C GLN A 440 44.60 25.87 -18.81
N TYR A 441 45.28 24.77 -19.09
CA TYR A 441 46.44 24.75 -19.96
C TYR A 441 46.08 25.11 -21.41
N CYS A 442 45.00 24.57 -21.97
CA CYS A 442 44.55 24.88 -23.34
C CYS A 442 44.16 26.35 -23.50
N GLU A 443 43.51 26.95 -22.50
CA GLU A 443 43.18 28.37 -22.52
C GLU A 443 44.43 29.26 -22.45
N LEU A 444 45.37 28.91 -21.57
CA LEU A 444 46.62 29.63 -21.42
C LEU A 444 47.51 29.51 -22.67
N SER A 445 47.60 28.32 -23.27
CA SER A 445 48.40 28.10 -24.49
C SER A 445 47.82 28.84 -25.69
N ALA A 446 46.49 28.88 -25.85
CA ALA A 446 45.83 29.66 -26.89
C ALA A 446 46.06 31.18 -26.70
N ASN A 447 46.00 31.66 -25.45
CA ASN A 447 46.31 33.05 -25.11
C ASN A 447 47.78 33.40 -25.36
N LEU A 448 48.71 32.49 -25.04
CA LEU A 448 50.14 32.65 -25.32
C LEU A 448 50.44 32.68 -26.82
N ALA A 449 49.82 31.80 -27.60
CA ALA A 449 49.97 31.79 -29.06
C ALA A 449 49.50 33.12 -29.68
N LYS A 450 48.35 33.64 -29.25
CA LYS A 450 47.85 34.96 -29.68
C LYS A 450 48.79 36.10 -29.28
N LYS A 451 49.27 36.12 -28.03
CA LYS A 451 50.23 37.13 -27.56
C LYS A 451 51.58 37.04 -28.27
N CYS A 452 52.03 35.84 -28.62
CA CYS A 452 53.27 35.61 -29.37
C CYS A 452 53.15 36.12 -30.81
N ALA A 453 52.03 35.87 -31.48
CA ALA A 453 51.74 36.42 -32.81
C ALA A 453 51.67 37.96 -32.79
N ALA A 454 51.02 38.54 -31.76
CA ALA A 454 50.98 40.00 -31.59
C ALA A 454 52.37 40.59 -31.30
N ALA A 455 53.22 39.91 -30.52
CA ALA A 455 54.58 40.34 -30.23
C ALA A 455 55.51 40.28 -31.47
N ALA A 456 55.20 39.43 -32.46
CA ALA A 456 55.94 39.37 -33.71
C ALA A 456 55.73 40.62 -34.61
N LEU A 457 54.60 41.32 -34.45
CA LEU A 457 54.20 42.47 -35.27
C LEU A 457 54.62 43.84 -34.68
N LEU A 458 55.18 43.86 -33.46
CA LEU A 458 55.54 45.09 -32.74
C LEU A 458 57.07 45.29 -32.72
N ASP A 459 57.52 46.55 -32.73
CA ASP A 459 58.93 46.93 -32.61
C ASP A 459 59.18 47.93 -31.45
N GLY A 460 60.37 47.87 -30.86
CA GLY A 460 60.79 48.74 -29.74
C GLY A 460 60.43 48.24 -28.33
N GLU A 461 60.26 49.16 -27.37
CA GLU A 461 60.02 48.84 -25.94
C GLU A 461 58.74 48.02 -25.70
N GLN A 462 57.68 48.24 -26.50
CA GLN A 462 56.42 47.51 -26.39
C GLN A 462 56.60 46.00 -26.70
N LYS A 463 57.51 45.66 -27.61
CA LYS A 463 57.88 44.27 -27.93
C LYS A 463 58.55 43.60 -26.73
N LYS A 464 59.46 44.31 -26.06
CA LYS A 464 60.19 43.79 -24.89
C LYS A 464 59.24 43.51 -23.72
N GLN A 465 58.27 44.39 -23.47
CA GLN A 465 57.24 44.17 -22.45
C GLN A 465 56.36 42.97 -22.78
N LYS A 466 55.85 42.88 -24.02
CA LYS A 466 55.01 41.74 -24.45
C LYS A 466 55.75 40.40 -24.46
N VAL A 467 57.03 40.39 -24.83
CA VAL A 467 57.87 39.18 -24.74
C VAL A 467 58.11 38.77 -23.29
N SER A 468 58.23 39.72 -22.35
CA SER A 468 58.31 39.43 -20.92
C SER A 468 57.01 38.80 -20.39
N ASP A 469 55.84 39.36 -20.77
CA ASP A 469 54.53 38.80 -20.38
C ASP A 469 54.30 37.40 -20.96
N VAL A 470 54.78 37.13 -22.18
CA VAL A 470 54.72 35.81 -22.81
C VAL A 470 55.66 34.82 -22.12
N LYS A 471 56.85 35.26 -21.67
CA LYS A 471 57.76 34.42 -20.88
C LYS A 471 57.16 34.05 -19.52
N ALA A 472 56.54 34.99 -18.82
CA ALA A 472 55.85 34.71 -17.55
C ALA A 472 54.71 33.69 -17.75
N GLY A 473 53.86 33.88 -18.76
CA GLY A 473 52.79 32.91 -19.03
C GLY A 473 53.30 31.54 -19.51
N LEU A 474 54.48 31.45 -20.16
CA LEU A 474 55.12 30.17 -20.46
C LEU A 474 55.55 29.42 -19.20
N GLU A 475 56.02 30.12 -18.16
CA GLU A 475 56.34 29.51 -16.86
C GLU A 475 55.08 29.00 -16.15
N ASP A 476 53.98 29.76 -16.20
CA ASP A 476 52.68 29.32 -15.66
C ASP A 476 52.15 28.07 -16.40
N ALA A 477 52.30 28.02 -17.72
CA ALA A 477 51.94 26.85 -18.53
C ALA A 477 52.82 25.64 -18.20
N GLU A 478 54.11 25.84 -17.95
CA GLU A 478 55.02 24.77 -17.50
C GLU A 478 54.65 24.27 -16.10
N ALA A 479 54.21 25.16 -15.20
CA ALA A 479 53.72 24.78 -13.87
C ALA A 479 52.44 23.96 -13.92
N LEU A 480 51.49 24.29 -14.82
CA LEU A 480 50.28 23.49 -15.06
C LEU A 480 50.61 22.08 -15.60
N ILE A 481 51.55 21.98 -16.56
CA ILE A 481 52.03 20.68 -17.05
C ILE A 481 52.65 19.84 -15.92
N ARG A 482 53.43 20.46 -15.01
CA ARG A 482 54.00 19.73 -13.86
C ARG A 482 52.94 19.22 -12.89
N LYS A 483 51.87 19.99 -12.64
CA LYS A 483 50.72 19.55 -11.83
C LYS A 483 49.99 18.38 -12.48
N MET A 484 49.72 18.46 -13.79
CA MET A 484 49.12 17.36 -14.54
C MET A 484 50.01 16.10 -14.57
N ASP A 485 51.34 16.24 -14.65
CA ASP A 485 52.29 15.12 -14.61
C ASP A 485 52.28 14.39 -13.26
N LEU A 486 52.14 15.13 -12.14
CA LEU A 486 52.01 14.55 -10.80
C LEU A 486 50.70 13.78 -10.64
N GLU A 487 49.59 14.31 -11.16
CA GLU A 487 48.30 13.63 -11.12
C GLU A 487 48.26 12.40 -12.03
N ALA A 488 48.79 12.50 -13.26
CA ALA A 488 48.90 11.37 -14.19
C ALA A 488 49.73 10.20 -13.63
N ARG A 489 50.76 10.50 -12.82
CA ARG A 489 51.60 9.46 -12.18
C ARG A 489 50.90 8.73 -11.05
N SER A 490 49.88 9.34 -10.43
CA SER A 490 49.09 8.76 -9.34
C SER A 490 47.98 7.80 -9.82
N LEU A 491 47.75 7.74 -11.13
CA LEU A 491 46.68 6.95 -11.77
C LEU A 491 47.14 5.55 -12.21
N GLN A 492 46.18 4.65 -12.44
CA GLN A 492 46.40 3.26 -12.87
C GLN A 492 47.21 3.16 -14.18
N PRO A 493 47.99 2.08 -14.40
CA PRO A 493 48.93 1.96 -15.53
C PRO A 493 48.32 2.15 -16.93
N SER A 494 47.08 1.72 -17.14
CA SER A 494 46.37 1.83 -18.44
C SER A 494 46.00 3.28 -18.78
N ILE A 495 45.35 3.99 -17.85
CA ILE A 495 44.96 5.40 -18.00
C ILE A 495 46.22 6.29 -17.98
N LYS A 496 47.19 5.95 -17.14
CA LYS A 496 48.50 6.62 -17.06
C LYS A 496 49.22 6.65 -18.40
N ALA A 497 49.20 5.56 -19.17
CA ALA A 497 49.84 5.52 -20.49
C ALA A 497 49.21 6.53 -21.46
N MET A 498 47.88 6.63 -21.48
CA MET A 498 47.13 7.57 -22.31
C MET A 498 47.40 9.03 -21.90
N LEU A 499 47.33 9.34 -20.60
CA LEU A 499 47.54 10.71 -20.10
C LEU A 499 48.99 11.18 -20.25
N LEU A 500 49.96 10.28 -20.09
CA LEU A 500 51.38 10.58 -20.34
C LEU A 500 51.71 10.78 -21.82
N ALA A 501 50.92 10.23 -22.74
CA ALA A 501 51.04 10.52 -24.17
C ALA A 501 50.57 11.96 -24.47
N LYS A 502 49.39 12.35 -23.98
CA LYS A 502 48.89 13.74 -24.07
C LYS A 502 49.85 14.75 -23.43
N LEU A 503 50.42 14.43 -22.26
CA LEU A 503 51.41 15.30 -21.60
C LEU A 503 52.70 15.47 -22.40
N ARG A 504 53.10 14.46 -23.19
CA ARG A 504 54.25 14.58 -24.10
C ARG A 504 53.94 15.53 -25.25
N GLU A 505 52.72 15.49 -25.77
CA GLU A 505 52.24 16.42 -26.79
C GLU A 505 52.22 17.86 -26.27
N TYR A 506 51.62 18.12 -25.10
CA TYR A 506 51.63 19.45 -24.48
C TYR A 506 53.03 19.97 -24.14
N LYS A 507 53.96 19.11 -23.71
CA LYS A 507 55.37 19.48 -23.52
C LYS A 507 56.04 19.87 -24.85
N SER A 508 55.69 19.18 -25.94
CA SER A 508 56.17 19.51 -27.29
C SER A 508 55.63 20.85 -27.77
N ASP A 509 54.33 21.11 -27.61
CA ASP A 509 53.69 22.38 -27.99
C ASP A 509 54.27 23.58 -27.23
N LEU A 510 54.51 23.42 -25.92
CA LEU A 510 55.15 24.46 -25.12
C LEU A 510 56.60 24.71 -25.57
N ASN A 511 57.35 23.66 -25.94
CA ASN A 511 58.69 23.81 -26.49
C ASN A 511 58.68 24.54 -27.84
N ASN A 512 57.71 24.26 -28.71
CA ASN A 512 57.53 24.97 -29.98
C ASN A 512 57.24 26.46 -29.75
N LEU A 513 56.32 26.80 -28.82
CA LEU A 513 56.06 28.17 -28.41
C LEU A 513 57.32 28.86 -27.84
N LYS A 514 58.12 28.15 -27.03
CA LYS A 514 59.38 28.65 -26.47
C LYS A 514 60.42 28.92 -27.57
N THR A 515 60.49 28.08 -28.60
CA THR A 515 61.37 28.33 -29.76
C THR A 515 60.92 29.52 -30.60
N GLU A 516 59.61 29.72 -30.78
CA GLU A 516 59.07 30.88 -31.48
C GLU A 516 59.38 32.19 -30.73
N VAL A 517 59.21 32.20 -29.41
CA VAL A 517 59.60 33.36 -28.58
C VAL A 517 61.10 33.63 -28.64
N LYS A 518 61.95 32.58 -28.65
CA LYS A 518 63.40 32.73 -28.83
C LYS A 518 63.74 33.30 -30.21
N ARG A 519 63.06 32.86 -31.28
CA ARG A 519 63.25 33.36 -32.65
C ARG A 519 62.90 34.84 -32.77
N ILE A 520 61.78 35.26 -32.18
CA ILE A 520 61.37 36.67 -32.11
C ILE A 520 62.39 37.51 -31.32
N THR A 521 63.05 36.90 -30.32
CA THR A 521 64.11 37.55 -29.53
C THR A 521 65.46 37.62 -30.27
N SER A 522 65.86 36.55 -30.99
CA SER A 522 67.17 36.44 -31.65
C SER A 522 67.24 37.13 -33.01
N ALA A 523 66.10 37.37 -33.69
CA ALA A 523 66.05 38.23 -34.87
C ALA A 523 66.54 39.66 -34.60
N SER A 524 66.63 40.06 -33.33
CA SER A 524 67.18 41.35 -32.90
C SER A 524 68.72 41.39 -32.77
N LEU A 525 69.45 40.28 -32.99
CA LEU A 525 70.89 40.14 -32.64
C LEU A 525 71.78 39.55 -33.75
N ASN A 526 71.47 39.75 -35.04
CA ASN A 526 72.34 39.31 -36.15
C ASN A 526 73.38 40.38 -36.54
N ALA A 527 74.47 40.50 -35.76
CA ALA A 527 75.61 41.38 -36.06
C ALA A 527 77.00 40.74 -35.83
N ALA A 528 77.12 39.41 -35.90
CA ALA A 528 78.40 38.71 -35.67
C ALA A 528 78.63 37.52 -36.63
N ALA A 529 78.45 37.75 -37.93
CA ALA A 529 78.94 36.87 -39.00
C ALA A 529 80.25 37.42 -39.59
N ARG A 530 81.28 37.62 -38.75
CA ARG A 530 82.54 38.24 -39.20
C ARG A 530 83.83 37.56 -38.71
N ASP A 531 83.76 36.48 -37.93
CA ASP A 531 84.95 35.82 -37.39
C ASP A 531 85.35 34.51 -38.09
N ASP A 532 84.48 33.88 -38.88
CA ASP A 532 84.83 32.62 -39.59
C ASP A 532 85.40 32.83 -41.00
N LEU A 533 85.67 34.07 -41.41
CA LEU A 533 86.04 34.43 -42.79
C LEU A 533 87.57 34.66 -42.98
N LEU A 534 88.40 34.30 -42.00
CA LEU A 534 89.86 34.52 -42.04
C LEU A 534 90.70 33.29 -41.66
N GLU A 535 90.15 32.07 -41.75
CA GLU A 535 90.94 30.83 -41.63
C GLU A 535 90.66 29.84 -42.79
N SER A 536 90.34 30.36 -43.99
CA SER A 536 90.18 29.54 -45.21
C SER A 536 91.32 29.79 -46.19
N GLY A 537 92.46 29.15 -45.98
CA GLY A 537 93.58 29.27 -46.92
C GLY A 537 94.77 28.37 -46.63
N MET A 538 94.57 27.04 -46.51
CA MET A 538 95.58 25.99 -46.81
C MET A 538 95.19 24.52 -46.48
N ALA A 539 93.92 24.19 -46.24
CA ALA A 539 93.50 22.80 -45.89
C ALA A 539 92.61 22.10 -46.94
N ASP A 540 92.60 22.58 -48.19
CA ASP A 540 91.51 22.33 -49.14
C ASP A 540 91.76 21.20 -50.15
N THR A 541 92.42 20.10 -49.76
CA THR A 541 92.58 18.96 -50.69
C THR A 541 92.49 17.56 -50.06
N LYS A 542 92.40 17.46 -48.72
CA LYS A 542 92.06 16.19 -48.02
C LYS A 542 90.68 16.19 -47.35
N MET A 543 90.01 17.35 -47.26
CA MET A 543 88.71 17.47 -46.59
C MET A 543 87.52 17.15 -47.50
N VAL A 544 87.60 17.38 -48.82
CA VAL A 544 86.49 17.11 -49.77
C VAL A 544 86.15 15.62 -49.90
N SER A 545 87.13 14.72 -49.75
CA SER A 545 86.89 13.26 -49.72
C SER A 545 86.30 12.77 -48.39
N ALA A 546 86.74 13.36 -47.28
CA ALA A 546 86.21 13.05 -45.96
C ALA A 546 84.79 13.59 -45.76
N ASP A 547 84.45 14.75 -46.34
CA ASP A 547 83.10 15.34 -46.28
C ASP A 547 82.08 14.57 -47.13
N GLN A 548 82.43 14.10 -48.34
CA GLN A 548 81.53 13.23 -49.11
C GLN A 548 81.28 11.89 -48.40
N ARG A 549 82.32 11.28 -47.81
CA ARG A 549 82.19 10.03 -47.05
C ARG A 549 81.46 10.25 -45.72
N GLY A 550 81.66 11.38 -45.06
CA GLY A 550 80.96 11.79 -43.84
C GLY A 550 79.49 12.11 -44.08
N ARG A 551 79.15 12.74 -45.21
CA ARG A 551 77.76 12.99 -45.63
C ARG A 551 77.05 11.70 -46.05
N LEU A 552 77.74 10.77 -46.71
CA LEU A 552 77.21 9.43 -47.02
C LEU A 552 77.07 8.56 -45.76
N MET A 553 78.02 8.63 -44.82
CA MET A 553 77.93 7.97 -43.51
C MET A 553 76.79 8.57 -42.69
N MET A 554 76.64 9.89 -42.62
CA MET A 554 75.50 10.52 -41.93
C MET A 554 74.17 10.26 -42.63
N SER A 555 74.13 10.20 -43.96
CA SER A 555 72.94 9.79 -44.70
C SER A 555 72.60 8.33 -44.44
N THR A 556 73.61 7.45 -44.38
CA THR A 556 73.47 6.02 -44.05
C THR A 556 73.04 5.82 -42.61
N GLU A 557 73.65 6.53 -41.66
CA GLU A 557 73.32 6.54 -40.24
C GLU A 557 71.89 7.06 -40.01
N ARG A 558 71.49 8.14 -40.70
CA ARG A 558 70.10 8.63 -40.69
C ARG A 558 69.15 7.63 -41.32
N LEU A 559 69.54 6.96 -42.40
CA LEU A 559 68.76 5.88 -43.01
C LEU A 559 68.64 4.69 -42.07
N ASN A 560 69.69 4.33 -41.36
CA ASN A 560 69.72 3.22 -40.42
C ASN A 560 68.86 3.55 -39.20
N GLN A 561 68.98 4.75 -38.63
CA GLN A 561 68.10 5.24 -37.57
C GLN A 561 66.64 5.34 -38.02
N SER A 562 66.39 5.73 -39.28
CA SER A 562 65.04 5.71 -39.85
C SER A 562 64.52 4.29 -40.02
N SER A 563 65.36 3.37 -40.49
CA SER A 563 65.06 1.94 -40.63
C SER A 563 64.77 1.29 -39.28
N ASP A 564 65.56 1.61 -38.25
CA ASP A 564 65.36 1.16 -36.87
C ASP A 564 64.08 1.75 -36.27
N ARG A 565 63.79 3.04 -36.51
CA ARG A 565 62.51 3.65 -36.13
C ARG A 565 61.33 3.02 -36.85
N ILE A 566 61.48 2.67 -38.13
CA ILE A 566 60.44 1.95 -38.90
C ILE A 566 60.27 0.54 -38.36
N LYS A 567 61.35 -0.13 -37.97
CA LYS A 567 61.33 -1.48 -37.38
C LYS A 567 60.68 -1.48 -36.00
N GLU A 568 60.99 -0.48 -35.17
CA GLU A 568 60.39 -0.26 -33.86
C GLU A 568 58.92 0.19 -33.98
N SER A 569 58.60 1.05 -34.95
CA SER A 569 57.22 1.43 -35.29
C SER A 569 56.43 0.21 -35.77
N ARG A 570 57.00 -0.63 -36.64
CA ARG A 570 56.37 -1.88 -37.09
C ARG A 570 56.18 -2.87 -35.94
N ARG A 571 57.14 -2.96 -35.02
CA ARG A 571 57.01 -3.77 -33.80
C ARG A 571 55.87 -3.24 -32.91
N THR A 572 55.84 -1.94 -32.67
CA THR A 572 54.78 -1.31 -31.86
C THR A 572 53.42 -1.48 -32.53
N MET A 573 53.35 -1.36 -33.85
CA MET A 573 52.14 -1.58 -34.64
C MET A 573 51.65 -3.04 -34.53
N LEU A 574 52.56 -4.02 -34.59
CA LEU A 574 52.24 -5.44 -34.38
C LEU A 574 51.78 -5.70 -32.94
N GLU A 575 52.42 -5.10 -31.94
CA GLU A 575 52.00 -5.19 -30.53
C GLU A 575 50.61 -4.53 -30.34
N THR A 576 50.29 -3.44 -31.06
CA THR A 576 48.95 -2.84 -31.05
C THR A 576 47.91 -3.63 -31.84
N GLU A 577 48.31 -4.33 -32.90
CA GLU A 577 47.45 -5.25 -33.65
C GLU A 577 47.09 -6.46 -32.78
N GLU A 578 48.08 -7.04 -32.10
CA GLU A 578 47.88 -8.14 -31.15
C GLU A 578 47.00 -7.71 -29.97
N LEU A 579 47.24 -6.52 -29.41
CA LEU A 579 46.39 -5.95 -28.37
C LEU A 579 44.96 -5.72 -28.90
N GLY A 580 44.82 -5.18 -30.12
CA GLY A 580 43.53 -4.98 -30.78
C GLY A 580 42.78 -6.29 -31.00
N VAL A 581 43.47 -7.35 -31.42
CA VAL A 581 42.91 -8.70 -31.56
C VAL A 581 42.47 -9.25 -30.21
N SER A 582 43.29 -9.08 -29.15
CA SER A 582 42.92 -9.53 -27.79
C SER A 582 41.68 -8.80 -27.26
N ILE A 583 41.56 -7.49 -27.51
CA ILE A 583 40.40 -6.68 -27.11
C ILE A 583 39.16 -7.11 -27.89
N LEU A 584 39.29 -7.40 -29.20
CA LEU A 584 38.20 -7.91 -30.02
C LEU A 584 37.74 -9.30 -29.55
N GLN A 585 38.68 -10.15 -29.15
CA GLN A 585 38.40 -11.47 -28.62
C GLN A 585 37.70 -11.39 -27.25
N ASP A 586 38.17 -10.52 -26.36
CA ASP A 586 37.53 -10.24 -25.06
C ASP A 586 36.13 -9.63 -25.24
N LEU A 587 35.96 -8.67 -26.16
CA LEU A 587 34.65 -8.11 -26.50
C LEU A 587 33.71 -9.16 -27.08
N HIS A 588 34.22 -10.07 -27.91
CA HIS A 588 33.45 -11.18 -28.44
C HIS A 588 33.04 -12.15 -27.32
N GLN A 589 33.95 -12.45 -26.40
CA GLN A 589 33.70 -13.33 -25.26
C GLN A 589 32.74 -12.68 -24.25
N GLN A 590 32.85 -11.38 -24.00
CA GLN A 590 31.90 -10.60 -23.19
C GLN A 590 30.54 -10.50 -23.87
N ARG A 591 30.47 -10.31 -25.19
CA ARG A 591 29.21 -10.33 -25.95
C ARG A 591 28.57 -11.72 -25.89
N GLN A 592 29.35 -12.79 -26.02
CA GLN A 592 28.84 -14.15 -25.84
C GLN A 592 28.35 -14.38 -24.41
N SER A 593 29.06 -13.90 -23.38
CA SER A 593 28.63 -14.00 -21.99
C SER A 593 27.35 -13.20 -21.70
N LEU A 594 27.19 -12.02 -22.32
CA LEU A 594 25.96 -11.22 -22.27
C LEU A 594 24.81 -11.89 -23.01
N LEU A 595 25.05 -12.42 -24.22
CA LEU A 595 24.05 -13.18 -24.97
C LEU A 595 23.66 -14.44 -24.21
N HIS A 596 24.63 -15.13 -23.58
CA HIS A 596 24.37 -16.32 -22.79
C HIS A 596 23.51 -15.95 -21.59
N SER A 597 23.88 -14.93 -20.81
CA SER A 597 23.10 -14.40 -19.68
C SER A 597 21.68 -13.97 -20.08
N HIS A 598 21.51 -13.36 -21.25
CA HIS A 598 20.21 -12.95 -21.77
C HIS A 598 19.37 -14.16 -22.24
N THR A 599 20.00 -15.22 -22.76
CA THR A 599 19.34 -16.50 -23.06
C THR A 599 19.05 -17.33 -21.82
N THR A 600 19.88 -17.27 -20.76
CA THR A 600 19.59 -17.94 -19.47
C THR A 600 18.44 -17.25 -18.76
N LEU A 601 18.32 -15.91 -18.82
CA LEU A 601 17.18 -15.19 -18.27
C LEU A 601 15.88 -15.46 -19.04
N GLY A 602 15.92 -15.59 -20.37
CA GLY A 602 14.76 -16.02 -21.17
C GLY A 602 14.39 -17.51 -20.96
N GLY A 603 15.39 -18.37 -20.71
CA GLY A 603 15.18 -19.80 -20.44
C GLY A 603 14.56 -20.10 -19.08
N VAL A 604 14.64 -19.18 -18.11
CA VAL A 604 13.99 -19.34 -16.79
C VAL A 604 12.47 -19.27 -16.93
N ASP A 605 11.92 -18.41 -17.79
CA ASP A 605 10.47 -18.35 -18.05
C ASP A 605 9.97 -19.57 -18.83
N ASP A 606 10.75 -20.08 -19.78
CA ASP A 606 10.44 -21.31 -20.51
C ASP A 606 10.54 -22.56 -19.60
N ASN A 607 11.48 -22.59 -18.65
CA ASN A 607 11.58 -23.67 -17.66
C ASN A 607 10.48 -23.58 -16.60
N ILE A 608 10.02 -22.37 -16.26
CA ILE A 608 8.81 -22.16 -15.43
C ILE A 608 7.55 -22.62 -16.19
N GLY A 609 7.47 -22.35 -17.49
CA GLY A 609 6.40 -22.83 -18.37
C GLY A 609 6.38 -24.35 -18.49
N LYS A 610 7.54 -24.99 -18.70
CA LYS A 610 7.68 -26.45 -18.73
C LYS A 610 7.35 -27.07 -17.37
N SER A 611 7.79 -26.47 -16.27
CA SER A 611 7.47 -26.94 -14.91
C SER A 611 5.98 -26.81 -14.61
N LYS A 612 5.32 -25.71 -14.99
CA LYS A 612 3.85 -25.57 -14.89
C LYS A 612 3.11 -26.58 -15.76
N LYS A 613 3.62 -26.89 -16.97
CA LYS A 613 3.02 -27.88 -17.87
C LYS A 613 3.18 -29.31 -17.35
N ILE A 614 4.33 -29.65 -16.75
CA ILE A 614 4.57 -30.95 -16.09
C ILE A 614 3.72 -31.07 -14.83
N LEU A 615 3.63 -30.00 -14.02
CA LEU A 615 2.78 -29.98 -12.82
C LEU A 615 1.31 -30.15 -13.20
N THR A 616 0.84 -29.46 -14.23
CA THR A 616 -0.53 -29.60 -14.75
C THR A 616 -0.78 -31.01 -15.31
N ALA A 617 0.21 -31.61 -15.98
CA ALA A 617 0.14 -32.99 -16.46
C ALA A 617 0.11 -34.02 -15.31
N MET A 618 0.88 -33.81 -14.24
CA MET A 618 0.85 -34.63 -13.02
C MET A 618 -0.49 -34.51 -12.30
N THR A 619 -1.01 -33.28 -12.11
CA THR A 619 -2.33 -33.05 -11.49
C THR A 619 -3.45 -33.71 -12.29
N ARG A 620 -3.38 -33.68 -13.62
CA ARG A 620 -4.38 -34.31 -14.49
C ARG A 620 -4.30 -35.85 -14.46
N ARG A 621 -3.09 -36.41 -14.38
CA ARG A 621 -2.88 -37.87 -14.16
C ARG A 621 -3.41 -38.30 -12.79
N MET A 622 -3.17 -37.52 -11.75
CA MET A 622 -3.65 -37.80 -10.40
C MET A 622 -5.19 -37.73 -10.33
N SER A 623 -5.81 -36.74 -10.97
CA SER A 623 -7.28 -36.65 -11.07
C SER A 623 -7.87 -37.86 -11.83
N ARG A 624 -7.26 -38.27 -12.94
CA ARG A 624 -7.69 -39.46 -13.68
C ARG A 624 -7.57 -40.74 -12.84
N ASN A 625 -6.49 -40.91 -12.09
CA ASN A 625 -6.32 -42.07 -11.20
C ASN A 625 -7.37 -42.07 -10.07
N LYS A 626 -7.74 -40.90 -9.53
CA LYS A 626 -8.84 -40.79 -8.55
C LYS A 626 -10.18 -41.23 -9.14
N TRP A 627 -10.49 -40.83 -10.39
CA TRP A 627 -11.70 -41.28 -11.09
C TRP A 627 -11.72 -42.79 -11.36
N ILE A 628 -10.58 -43.38 -11.74
CA ILE A 628 -10.46 -44.82 -11.95
C ILE A 628 -10.70 -45.59 -10.65
N ILE A 629 -10.06 -45.17 -9.55
CA ILE A 629 -10.25 -45.81 -8.23
C ILE A 629 -11.71 -45.66 -7.77
N GLY A 630 -12.30 -44.47 -7.91
CA GLY A 630 -13.71 -44.24 -7.58
C GLY A 630 -14.66 -45.12 -8.38
N SER A 631 -14.41 -45.29 -9.68
CA SER A 631 -15.21 -46.19 -10.53
C SER A 631 -15.06 -47.65 -10.14
N LEU A 632 -13.87 -48.09 -9.73
CA LEU A 632 -13.63 -49.47 -9.28
C LEU A 632 -14.37 -49.75 -7.97
N VAL A 633 -14.32 -48.83 -7.01
CA VAL A 633 -15.06 -48.93 -5.74
C VAL A 633 -16.56 -48.95 -5.99
N ALA A 634 -17.08 -48.09 -6.87
CA ALA A 634 -18.49 -48.08 -7.22
C ALA A 634 -18.95 -49.40 -7.86
N ALA A 635 -18.15 -49.99 -8.75
CA ALA A 635 -18.44 -51.30 -9.34
C ALA A 635 -18.47 -52.43 -8.29
N LEU A 636 -17.55 -52.39 -7.32
CA LEU A 636 -17.49 -53.35 -6.21
C LEU A 636 -18.73 -53.24 -5.31
N VAL A 637 -19.14 -52.02 -4.98
CA VAL A 637 -20.37 -51.77 -4.21
C VAL A 637 -21.61 -52.24 -4.99
N LEU A 638 -21.68 -51.98 -6.29
CA LEU A 638 -22.77 -52.45 -7.14
C LEU A 638 -22.83 -53.99 -7.16
N ALA A 639 -21.69 -54.66 -7.27
CA ALA A 639 -21.62 -56.12 -7.24
C ALA A 639 -22.12 -56.68 -5.90
N ILE A 640 -21.75 -56.06 -4.78
CA ILE A 640 -22.23 -56.42 -3.44
C ILE A 640 -23.74 -56.23 -3.34
N LEU A 641 -24.27 -55.11 -3.85
CA LEU A 641 -25.72 -54.84 -3.87
C LEU A 641 -26.48 -55.86 -4.72
N ILE A 642 -25.92 -56.26 -5.88
CA ILE A 642 -26.52 -57.28 -6.73
C ILE A 642 -26.55 -58.64 -6.01
N ILE A 643 -25.46 -59.03 -5.33
CA ILE A 643 -25.41 -60.27 -4.56
C ILE A 643 -26.43 -60.23 -3.41
N LEU A 644 -26.52 -59.12 -2.69
CA LEU A 644 -27.51 -58.94 -1.63
C LEU A 644 -28.94 -59.01 -2.17
N TYR A 645 -29.22 -58.39 -3.33
CA TYR A 645 -30.51 -58.44 -3.98
C TYR A 645 -30.91 -59.88 -4.33
N PHE A 646 -30.03 -60.65 -4.96
CA PHE A 646 -30.31 -62.05 -5.28
C PHE A 646 -30.44 -62.95 -4.05
N LYS A 647 -29.74 -62.64 -2.95
CA LYS A 647 -29.87 -63.37 -1.68
C LYS A 647 -31.16 -63.03 -0.91
N LEU A 648 -31.71 -61.82 -1.11
CA LEU A 648 -32.96 -61.38 -0.47
C LEU A 648 -34.20 -61.70 -1.32
N ALA A 649 -34.04 -61.86 -2.63
CA ALA A 649 -35.13 -62.20 -3.55
C ALA A 649 -35.37 -63.72 -3.72
N HIS A 650 -34.44 -64.55 -3.26
CA HIS A 650 -34.61 -66.00 -3.06
C HIS A 650 -34.79 -66.29 -1.57
#